data_AF-A0A1R1C028-F1
#
_entry.id   AF-A0A1R1C028-F1
#
_cell.length_a   1.000
_cell.length_b   1.000
_cell.length_c   1.000
_cell.angle_alpha   90.00
_cell.angle_beta   90.00
_cell.angle_gamma   90.00
#
_symmetry.space_group_name_H-M   'P 1'
#
loop_
_entity.id
_entity.type
_entity.pdbx_description
1 polymer ?
#
loop_
_entity_poly.entity_id
_entity_poly.type
_entity_poly.pdbx_seq_one_letter_code
_entity_poly.pdbx_strand_id
1 'polypeptide(L)'
;MFFWNNGGEEKGDKMVAKGSIQEMKDLAIKREGLCLSIEYTNSNTKLKWRCNCGYVWEATPNNIKRGKWCPSCAHTKNANSKRKTIQDMQVMAERNHGRCISSEYSNMNSKLVWECSKGHQWEAYPSNIYSGKWCPTCAGRNKSLVDMQAFAKERNGKCLSTQFFTMTRKLKWQCKEGHVWEATPNSVLNIKSWCPVCAGNNKKSIKDMKQLAGRRGGKLLSKKYINVDYPLLWKCTKGHDFISTPYSIEKGSWCPKCNNNSVFFNEEKCRFILESLTQKKFLKTRREFGNGYELDGYNEELRLAFEYHGIQHYSYTPYFHNQSEELFLEQQLRDLKKEKLCKEKAIHLIVIPYNVESDTDKVEFLQKKLWELGYDALDTDLDWSSFYKGFNPLDELHTLAGFKNGICLSNEYNGSDEKLSWECSEGHVWEASPYYIRKGSWCPQCLGRGRTIEDMKICAQKKGGECLSDSYTNNSTKLTWKCESGHVWDATPLSISNGAWCPRCSGRLITIKDMHLLAESKNGKCLSTQYSNNTTPLLWECHMGHQWVAATRSIQQGSWCPSCNSKTINDMKQIAAKYGGECLSEIYSGIDMKLLWKCDHGHQWESSPNYVQRGRWCPQCKKDQKQRKTINKLEVLKELAQQREGRCLSRIYYNVDTKLRWECKVGHQWESTPYSVKNGSWCPTCASKNSGMYRKNNIRDMKRLAEKNDGICISDTYVNSQTKLRWKCKEGHEWFANPNNIQQGSWCPTCRRNEI
;
A
#
# COMPACT_ATOMS: atom_id res chain seq x y z
N MET A 1 -58.63 -13.34 39.44
CA MET A 1 -59.85 -14.12 39.16
C MET A 1 -60.85 -13.12 38.60
N PHE A 2 -61.26 -13.06 37.33
CA PHE A 2 -61.34 -13.99 36.21
C PHE A 2 -61.26 -13.18 34.88
N PHE A 3 -60.94 -13.88 33.78
CA PHE A 3 -61.27 -13.72 32.34
C PHE A 3 -62.01 -12.44 31.83
N TRP A 4 -61.89 -12.03 30.57
CA TRP A 4 -62.75 -12.54 29.49
C TRP A 4 -62.23 -12.18 28.08
N ASN A 5 -62.43 -13.15 27.19
CA ASN A 5 -62.23 -13.14 25.73
C ASN A 5 -62.97 -11.98 25.05
N ASN A 6 -62.41 -11.51 23.93
CA ASN A 6 -63.18 -10.82 22.89
C ASN A 6 -62.97 -11.53 21.53
N GLY A 7 -64.00 -12.25 21.11
CA GLY A 7 -64.24 -12.59 19.71
C GLY A 7 -64.83 -11.38 18.98
N GLY A 8 -64.42 -11.19 17.74
CA GLY A 8 -64.87 -10.10 16.88
C GLY A 8 -66.09 -10.49 16.04
N GLU A 9 -66.93 -9.51 15.77
CA GLU A 9 -67.95 -9.53 14.71
C GLU A 9 -67.89 -8.25 13.86
N GLU A 10 -67.72 -8.51 12.56
CA GLU A 10 -68.26 -7.89 11.34
C GLU A 10 -68.57 -6.39 11.28
N LYS A 11 -67.94 -5.71 10.31
CA LYS A 11 -68.42 -4.43 9.75
C LYS A 11 -68.66 -4.53 8.24
N GLY A 12 -69.96 -4.57 7.93
CA GLY A 12 -70.69 -4.08 6.77
C GLY A 12 -69.95 -3.61 5.52
N ASP A 13 -70.28 -4.28 4.42
CA ASP A 13 -70.08 -3.89 3.03
C ASP A 13 -70.61 -2.48 2.69
N LYS A 14 -69.79 -1.67 2.04
CA LYS A 14 -70.21 -0.44 1.34
C LYS A 14 -70.38 -0.73 -0.15
N MET A 15 -71.61 -0.61 -0.64
CA MET A 15 -71.96 -0.61 -2.06
C MET A 15 -71.19 0.48 -2.84
N VAL A 16 -70.51 0.08 -3.93
CA VAL A 16 -69.84 0.98 -4.88
C VAL A 16 -70.73 1.18 -6.11
N ALA A 17 -71.08 2.44 -6.40
CA ALA A 17 -71.84 2.82 -7.58
C ALA A 17 -71.09 2.45 -8.89
N LYS A 18 -71.78 1.74 -9.80
CA LYS A 18 -71.30 1.42 -11.15
C LYS A 18 -71.38 2.68 -12.03
N GLY A 19 -70.23 3.26 -12.41
CA GLY A 19 -70.18 4.27 -13.48
C GLY A 19 -70.57 3.65 -14.83
N SER A 20 -71.08 4.46 -15.76
CA SER A 20 -71.49 3.98 -17.10
C SER A 20 -70.39 4.12 -18.15
N ILE A 21 -70.46 3.35 -19.25
CA ILE A 21 -69.58 3.54 -20.42
C ILE A 21 -69.75 4.93 -21.06
N GLN A 22 -70.95 5.52 -20.93
CA GLN A 22 -71.25 6.85 -21.46
C GLN A 22 -70.41 7.93 -20.75
N GLU A 23 -70.23 7.84 -19.43
CA GLU A 23 -69.34 8.74 -18.68
C GLU A 23 -67.89 8.69 -19.20
N MET A 24 -67.42 7.53 -19.66
CA MET A 24 -66.06 7.38 -20.21
C MET A 24 -65.94 8.00 -21.60
N LYS A 25 -67.02 7.95 -22.40
CA LYS A 25 -67.09 8.64 -23.70
C LYS A 25 -67.09 10.15 -23.51
N ASP A 26 -67.88 10.67 -22.58
CA ASP A 26 -67.94 12.11 -22.29
C ASP A 26 -66.60 12.64 -21.74
N LEU A 27 -65.93 11.85 -20.90
CA LEU A 27 -64.59 12.16 -20.39
C LEU A 27 -63.54 12.23 -21.52
N ALA A 28 -63.69 11.41 -22.56
CA ALA A 28 -62.82 11.45 -23.71
C ALA A 28 -63.07 12.70 -24.57
N ILE A 29 -64.33 13.03 -24.80
CA ILE A 29 -64.74 14.22 -25.58
C ILE A 29 -64.22 15.51 -24.92
N LYS A 30 -64.32 15.61 -23.58
CA LYS A 30 -63.79 16.75 -22.82
C LYS A 30 -62.27 16.95 -23.00
N ARG A 31 -61.53 15.93 -23.45
CA ARG A 31 -60.09 16.00 -23.73
C ARG A 31 -59.76 15.90 -25.22
N GLU A 32 -60.73 16.28 -26.06
CA GLU A 32 -60.60 16.28 -27.51
C GLU A 32 -60.18 14.89 -28.02
N GLY A 33 -60.86 13.85 -27.54
CA GLY A 33 -60.61 12.47 -27.96
C GLY A 33 -61.85 11.61 -27.87
N LEU A 34 -61.66 10.31 -28.11
CA LEU A 34 -62.73 9.33 -28.20
C LEU A 34 -62.41 8.13 -27.31
N CYS A 35 -63.40 7.63 -26.56
CA CYS A 35 -63.35 6.30 -25.97
C CYS A 35 -63.91 5.30 -27.00
N LEU A 36 -63.08 4.36 -27.44
CA LEU A 36 -63.43 3.37 -28.47
C LEU A 36 -64.01 2.08 -27.88
N SER A 37 -63.95 1.92 -26.55
CA SER A 37 -64.56 0.77 -25.88
C SER A 37 -66.09 0.90 -25.85
N ILE A 38 -66.78 -0.20 -26.09
CA ILE A 38 -68.25 -0.30 -26.11
C ILE A 38 -68.85 -0.70 -24.75
N GLU A 39 -68.03 -1.29 -23.86
CA GLU A 39 -68.46 -1.79 -22.55
C GLU A 39 -67.54 -1.27 -21.44
N TYR A 40 -68.12 -1.03 -20.26
CA TYR A 40 -67.40 -0.64 -19.04
C TYR A 40 -67.80 -1.56 -17.90
N THR A 41 -66.82 -2.27 -17.35
CA THR A 41 -67.02 -3.21 -16.23
C THR A 41 -66.64 -2.58 -14.89
N ASN A 42 -65.45 -1.96 -14.79
CA ASN A 42 -64.98 -1.26 -13.60
C ASN A 42 -63.83 -0.28 -13.91
N SER A 43 -63.45 0.53 -12.91
CA SER A 43 -62.46 1.62 -13.04
C SER A 43 -61.01 1.18 -13.24
N ASN A 44 -60.74 -0.11 -13.04
CA ASN A 44 -59.42 -0.74 -13.18
C ASN A 44 -59.29 -1.55 -14.47
N THR A 45 -60.38 -1.78 -15.20
CA THR A 45 -60.35 -2.45 -16.50
C THR A 45 -59.92 -1.45 -17.57
N LYS A 46 -58.99 -1.86 -18.44
CA LYS A 46 -58.46 -0.98 -19.49
C LYS A 46 -59.54 -0.74 -20.55
N LEU A 47 -59.70 0.53 -20.93
CA LEU A 47 -60.47 0.92 -22.10
C LEU A 47 -59.53 1.41 -23.21
N LYS A 48 -59.98 1.37 -24.45
CA LYS A 48 -59.28 1.92 -25.62
C LYS A 48 -59.66 3.38 -25.82
N TRP A 49 -58.66 4.25 -25.92
CA TRP A 49 -58.81 5.70 -26.06
C TRP A 49 -58.08 6.18 -27.32
N ARG A 50 -58.62 7.22 -27.98
CA ARG A 50 -58.01 7.91 -29.11
C ARG A 50 -57.93 9.40 -28.81
N CYS A 51 -56.79 10.03 -29.07
CA CYS A 51 -56.60 11.47 -28.89
C CYS A 51 -56.76 12.20 -30.22
N ASN A 52 -56.95 13.51 -30.19
CA ASN A 52 -56.95 14.41 -31.35
C ASN A 52 -55.76 14.20 -32.31
N CYS A 53 -54.57 13.82 -31.82
CA CYS A 53 -53.42 13.51 -32.69
C CYS A 53 -53.56 12.19 -33.47
N GLY A 54 -54.68 11.49 -33.33
CA GLY A 54 -54.95 10.20 -33.96
C GLY A 54 -54.40 8.98 -33.22
N TYR A 55 -53.53 9.17 -32.22
CA TYR A 55 -52.93 8.06 -31.47
C TYR A 55 -53.95 7.31 -30.61
N VAL A 56 -53.95 5.98 -30.72
CA VAL A 56 -54.83 5.08 -29.96
C VAL A 56 -54.01 4.34 -28.91
N TRP A 57 -54.51 4.29 -27.66
CA TRP A 57 -53.85 3.56 -26.57
C TRP A 57 -54.85 2.97 -25.58
N GLU A 58 -54.39 1.99 -24.80
CA GLU A 58 -55.16 1.40 -23.71
C GLU A 58 -54.78 2.01 -22.36
N ALA A 59 -55.77 2.44 -21.60
CA ALA A 59 -55.58 2.96 -20.26
C ALA A 59 -56.79 2.69 -19.37
N THR A 60 -56.55 2.60 -18.06
CA THR A 60 -57.65 2.47 -17.10
C THR A 60 -58.37 3.81 -16.93
N PRO A 61 -59.70 3.81 -16.82
CA PRO A 61 -60.51 5.00 -16.52
C PRO A 61 -60.01 5.79 -15.32
N ASN A 62 -59.49 5.12 -14.28
CA ASN A 62 -58.92 5.79 -13.12
C ASN A 62 -57.68 6.65 -13.46
N ASN A 63 -56.80 6.16 -14.34
CA ASN A 63 -55.63 6.93 -14.80
C ASN A 63 -56.03 8.14 -15.64
N ILE A 64 -57.07 7.99 -16.48
CA ILE A 64 -57.63 9.09 -17.26
C ILE A 64 -58.28 10.14 -16.35
N LYS A 65 -59.06 9.73 -15.34
CA LYS A 65 -59.64 10.64 -14.35
C LYS A 65 -58.57 11.41 -13.56
N ARG A 66 -57.44 10.77 -13.24
CA ARG A 66 -56.27 11.38 -12.56
C ARG A 66 -55.41 12.31 -13.44
N GLY A 67 -55.80 12.55 -14.69
CA GLY A 67 -55.15 13.54 -15.56
C GLY A 67 -54.07 12.99 -16.50
N LYS A 68 -53.83 11.67 -16.54
CA LYS A 68 -52.97 11.07 -17.55
C LYS A 68 -53.75 10.90 -18.86
N TRP A 69 -53.17 11.32 -19.98
CA TRP A 69 -53.81 11.29 -21.31
C TRP A 69 -52.90 10.61 -22.35
N CYS A 70 -52.79 11.18 -23.55
CA CYS A 70 -52.04 10.62 -24.67
C CYS A 70 -50.51 10.56 -24.42
N PRO A 71 -49.91 9.36 -24.42
CA PRO A 71 -48.46 9.19 -24.26
C PRO A 71 -47.64 9.78 -25.40
N SER A 72 -48.12 9.69 -26.65
CA SER A 72 -47.43 10.20 -27.84
C SER A 72 -47.31 11.73 -27.79
N CYS A 73 -48.42 12.44 -27.55
CA CYS A 73 -48.40 13.91 -27.37
C CYS A 73 -47.51 14.36 -26.20
N ALA A 74 -47.49 13.60 -25.11
CA ALA A 74 -46.62 13.88 -23.97
C ALA A 74 -45.13 13.70 -24.33
N HIS A 75 -44.81 12.69 -25.14
CA HIS A 75 -43.46 12.47 -25.65
C HIS A 75 -43.02 13.62 -26.57
N THR A 76 -43.87 14.04 -27.51
CA THR A 76 -43.58 15.15 -28.43
C THR A 76 -43.41 16.49 -27.70
N LYS A 77 -44.25 16.78 -26.70
CA LYS A 77 -44.07 17.97 -25.84
C LYS A 77 -42.74 17.94 -25.07
N ASN A 78 -42.35 16.78 -24.53
CA ASN A 78 -41.09 16.61 -23.81
C ASN A 78 -39.84 16.61 -24.71
N ALA A 79 -39.97 16.22 -25.99
CA ALA A 79 -38.90 16.29 -26.96
C ALA A 79 -38.65 17.73 -27.43
N ASN A 80 -39.73 18.48 -27.70
CA ASN A 80 -39.63 19.89 -28.13
C ASN A 80 -39.14 20.82 -27.01
N SER A 81 -39.48 20.58 -25.75
CA SER A 81 -39.00 21.39 -24.62
C SER A 81 -37.49 21.24 -24.32
N LYS A 82 -36.82 20.24 -24.91
CA LYS A 82 -35.38 19.98 -24.74
C LYS A 82 -34.51 20.53 -25.88
N ARG A 83 -35.09 21.04 -26.97
CA ARG A 83 -34.34 21.51 -28.13
C ARG A 83 -33.80 22.92 -27.88
N LYS A 84 -32.47 23.05 -27.77
CA LYS A 84 -31.80 24.34 -27.58
C LYS A 84 -31.80 25.19 -28.84
N THR A 85 -31.76 26.51 -28.70
CA THR A 85 -31.76 27.48 -29.82
C THR A 85 -30.43 28.20 -29.98
N ILE A 86 -30.27 29.02 -31.04
CA ILE A 86 -29.09 29.89 -31.19
C ILE A 86 -28.98 30.90 -30.03
N GLN A 87 -30.10 31.38 -29.51
CA GLN A 87 -30.13 32.27 -28.34
C GLN A 87 -29.54 31.58 -27.10
N ASP A 88 -29.79 30.27 -26.92
CA ASP A 88 -29.12 29.51 -25.85
C ASP A 88 -27.59 29.49 -26.02
N MET A 89 -27.08 29.49 -27.25
CA MET A 89 -25.64 29.51 -27.54
C MET A 89 -25.04 30.89 -27.28
N GLN A 90 -25.75 31.96 -27.61
CA GLN A 90 -25.36 33.34 -27.31
C GLN A 90 -25.29 33.57 -25.80
N VAL A 91 -26.30 33.15 -25.03
CA VAL A 91 -26.27 33.20 -23.57
C VAL A 91 -25.11 32.37 -22.99
N MET A 92 -24.78 31.24 -23.61
CA MET A 92 -23.64 30.42 -23.19
C MET A 92 -22.28 31.12 -23.43
N ALA A 93 -22.16 31.89 -24.51
CA ALA A 93 -20.98 32.70 -24.78
C ALA A 93 -20.85 33.86 -23.78
N GLU A 94 -21.95 34.55 -23.48
CA GLU A 94 -21.99 35.66 -22.52
C GLU A 94 -21.57 35.22 -21.12
N ARG A 95 -22.01 34.03 -20.68
CA ARG A 95 -21.58 33.43 -19.39
C ARG A 95 -20.07 33.23 -19.29
N ASN A 96 -19.38 33.05 -20.42
CA ASN A 96 -17.92 32.94 -20.48
C ASN A 96 -17.25 34.27 -20.86
N HIS A 97 -17.96 35.39 -20.72
CA HIS A 97 -17.53 36.74 -21.08
C HIS A 97 -17.05 36.82 -22.52
N GLY A 98 -17.84 36.29 -23.44
CA GLY A 98 -17.59 36.38 -24.88
C GLY A 98 -18.87 36.34 -25.69
N ARG A 99 -18.74 36.13 -27.00
CA ARG A 99 -19.85 36.21 -27.96
C ARG A 99 -19.86 34.99 -28.87
N CYS A 100 -21.06 34.48 -29.16
CA CYS A 100 -21.26 33.54 -30.26
C CYS A 100 -21.52 34.39 -31.51
N ILE A 101 -20.60 34.35 -32.46
CA ILE A 101 -20.64 35.17 -33.68
C ILE A 101 -21.56 34.54 -34.73
N SER A 102 -21.68 33.21 -34.72
CA SER A 102 -22.60 32.52 -35.62
C SER A 102 -24.05 32.93 -35.38
N SER A 103 -24.77 33.22 -36.47
CA SER A 103 -26.20 33.58 -36.49
C SER A 103 -27.12 32.36 -36.62
N GLU A 104 -26.59 31.22 -37.05
CA GLU A 104 -27.35 29.99 -37.29
C GLU A 104 -26.85 28.85 -36.39
N TYR A 105 -27.78 28.05 -35.87
CA TYR A 105 -27.49 26.86 -35.06
C TYR A 105 -28.41 25.71 -35.45
N SER A 106 -27.81 24.60 -35.85
CA SER A 106 -28.56 23.39 -36.20
C SER A 106 -28.63 22.41 -35.02
N ASN A 107 -27.49 22.12 -34.39
CA ASN A 107 -27.39 21.18 -33.27
C ASN A 107 -26.06 21.30 -32.50
N MET A 108 -25.95 20.58 -31.38
CA MET A 108 -24.78 20.61 -30.47
C MET A 108 -23.45 20.16 -31.08
N ASN A 109 -23.50 19.52 -32.25
CA ASN A 109 -22.35 18.99 -32.98
C ASN A 109 -22.10 19.76 -34.30
N SER A 110 -22.81 20.86 -34.53
CA SER A 110 -22.47 21.83 -35.58
C SER A 110 -21.48 22.86 -35.03
N LYS A 111 -20.41 23.18 -35.78
CA LYS A 111 -19.42 24.16 -35.32
C LYS A 111 -20.01 25.57 -35.36
N LEU A 112 -19.75 26.33 -34.31
CA LEU A 112 -20.03 27.77 -34.27
C LEU A 112 -18.73 28.54 -34.08
N VAL A 113 -18.74 29.81 -34.47
CA VAL A 113 -17.65 30.76 -34.25
C VAL A 113 -17.89 31.50 -32.94
N TRP A 114 -16.88 31.50 -32.08
CA TRP A 114 -16.91 32.09 -30.73
C TRP A 114 -15.83 33.14 -30.61
N GLU A 115 -16.11 34.19 -29.84
CA GLU A 115 -15.17 35.26 -29.52
C GLU A 115 -15.06 35.40 -28.00
N CYS A 116 -13.85 35.58 -27.47
CA CYS A 116 -13.64 35.82 -26.03
C CYS A 116 -13.49 37.32 -25.73
N SER A 117 -13.54 37.67 -24.44
CA SER A 117 -13.33 39.04 -23.95
C SER A 117 -12.03 39.71 -24.38
N LYS A 118 -11.01 38.94 -24.78
CA LYS A 118 -9.73 39.46 -25.32
C LYS A 118 -9.73 39.61 -26.85
N GLY A 119 -10.87 39.41 -27.52
CA GLY A 119 -11.02 39.55 -28.97
C GLY A 119 -10.55 38.35 -29.80
N HIS A 120 -10.11 37.24 -29.18
CA HIS A 120 -9.74 36.05 -29.95
C HIS A 120 -11.00 35.33 -30.46
N GLN A 121 -11.04 35.05 -31.76
CA GLN A 121 -12.08 34.28 -32.41
C GLN A 121 -11.62 32.85 -32.71
N TRP A 122 -12.46 31.84 -32.49
CA TRP A 122 -12.17 30.45 -32.83
C TRP A 122 -13.45 29.65 -33.13
N GLU A 123 -13.30 28.58 -33.91
CA GLU A 123 -14.38 27.62 -34.17
C GLU A 123 -14.41 26.52 -33.10
N ALA A 124 -15.60 26.24 -32.57
CA ALA A 124 -15.80 25.12 -31.66
C ALA A 124 -17.24 24.60 -31.70
N TYR A 125 -17.40 23.32 -31.34
CA TYR A 125 -18.71 22.73 -31.10
C TYR A 125 -19.35 23.28 -29.81
N PRO A 126 -20.64 23.63 -29.83
CA PRO A 126 -21.40 24.01 -28.64
C PRO A 126 -21.30 23.00 -27.49
N SER A 127 -21.25 21.71 -27.77
CA SER A 127 -21.06 20.66 -26.77
C SER A 127 -19.74 20.81 -25.98
N ASN A 128 -18.67 21.26 -26.63
CA ASN A 128 -17.38 21.52 -25.99
C ASN A 128 -17.43 22.75 -25.10
N ILE A 129 -18.10 23.82 -25.56
CA ILE A 129 -18.34 25.02 -24.75
C ILE A 129 -19.17 24.67 -23.52
N TYR A 130 -20.23 23.88 -23.70
CA TYR A 130 -21.09 23.40 -22.62
C TYR A 130 -20.31 22.55 -21.60
N SER A 131 -19.33 21.77 -22.04
CA SER A 131 -18.44 20.99 -21.17
C SER A 131 -17.36 21.81 -20.45
N GLY A 132 -17.32 23.14 -20.64
CA GLY A 132 -16.39 24.05 -19.96
C GLY A 132 -15.08 24.33 -20.70
N LYS A 133 -14.94 23.94 -21.97
CA LYS A 133 -13.77 24.31 -22.80
C LYS A 133 -14.02 25.64 -23.49
N TRP A 134 -13.15 26.62 -23.27
CA TRP A 134 -13.26 27.97 -23.85
C TRP A 134 -12.04 28.34 -24.72
N CYS A 135 -11.81 29.64 -24.90
CA CYS A 135 -10.78 30.23 -25.76
C CYS A 135 -9.40 29.55 -25.62
N PRO A 136 -8.89 28.89 -26.68
CA PRO A 136 -7.62 28.18 -26.63
C PRO A 136 -6.42 29.12 -26.46
N THR A 137 -6.48 30.32 -27.02
CA THR A 137 -5.40 31.33 -26.88
C THR A 137 -5.29 31.81 -25.44
N CYS A 138 -6.40 32.19 -24.80
CA CYS A 138 -6.40 32.63 -23.40
C CYS A 138 -6.01 31.51 -22.42
N ALA A 139 -6.32 30.26 -22.76
CA ALA A 139 -5.89 29.08 -22.00
C ALA A 139 -4.41 28.70 -22.23
N GLY A 140 -3.65 29.49 -22.98
CA GLY A 140 -2.22 29.26 -23.24
C GLY A 140 -1.93 28.11 -24.21
N ARG A 141 -2.92 27.69 -25.01
CA ARG A 141 -2.78 26.60 -26.00
C ARG A 141 -2.21 27.09 -27.34
N ASN A 142 -2.31 28.38 -27.65
CA ASN A 142 -1.64 29.01 -28.79
C ASN A 142 -0.39 29.75 -28.28
N LYS A 143 0.77 29.10 -28.40
CA LYS A 143 2.08 29.68 -28.06
C LYS A 143 2.80 30.12 -29.32
N SER A 144 3.69 31.11 -29.22
CA SER A 144 4.49 31.67 -30.30
C SER A 144 5.97 31.27 -30.20
N LEU A 145 6.77 31.58 -31.22
CA LEU A 145 8.23 31.37 -31.17
C LEU A 145 8.87 32.15 -30.02
N VAL A 146 8.39 33.37 -29.77
CA VAL A 146 8.89 34.24 -28.71
C VAL A 146 8.65 33.59 -27.34
N ASP A 147 7.50 32.93 -27.16
CA ASP A 147 7.21 32.18 -25.94
C ASP A 147 8.18 31.00 -25.75
N MET A 148 8.59 30.34 -26.84
CA MET A 148 9.57 29.24 -26.78
C MET A 148 10.97 29.74 -26.42
N GLN A 149 11.38 30.87 -26.99
CA GLN A 149 12.66 31.51 -26.69
C GLN A 149 12.72 32.02 -25.23
N ALA A 150 11.64 32.63 -24.75
CA ALA A 150 11.51 33.06 -23.36
C ALA A 150 11.55 31.86 -22.40
N PHE A 151 10.84 30.77 -22.70
CA PHE A 151 10.88 29.54 -21.89
C PHE A 151 12.29 28.94 -21.82
N ALA A 152 13.01 28.90 -22.94
CA ALA A 152 14.39 28.41 -22.94
C ALA A 152 15.31 29.27 -22.05
N LYS A 153 15.15 30.59 -22.11
CA LYS A 153 15.91 31.54 -21.28
C LYS A 153 15.63 31.36 -19.79
N GLU A 154 14.38 31.12 -19.40
CA GLU A 154 14.01 30.83 -17.99
C GLU A 154 14.73 29.60 -17.43
N ARG A 155 14.99 28.59 -18.28
CA ARG A 155 15.72 27.37 -17.91
C ARG A 155 17.24 27.49 -18.07
N ASN A 156 17.76 28.72 -18.09
CA ASN A 156 19.17 29.03 -18.35
C ASN A 156 19.69 28.41 -19.66
N GLY A 157 18.84 28.39 -20.68
CA GLY A 157 19.14 27.83 -22.00
C GLY A 157 18.73 28.76 -23.14
N LYS A 158 18.80 28.26 -24.37
CA LYS A 158 18.44 29.00 -25.60
C LYS A 158 17.60 28.12 -26.52
N CYS A 159 16.58 28.70 -27.15
CA CYS A 159 15.91 28.08 -28.29
C CYS A 159 16.64 28.58 -29.54
N LEU A 160 17.29 27.66 -30.26
CA LEU A 160 18.09 27.96 -31.46
C LEU A 160 17.25 27.98 -32.74
N SER A 161 16.01 27.52 -32.69
CA SER A 161 15.10 27.60 -33.83
C SER A 161 14.62 29.03 -34.06
N THR A 162 14.60 29.43 -35.33
CA THR A 162 14.15 30.75 -35.80
C THR A 162 12.70 30.75 -36.30
N GLN A 163 12.04 29.59 -36.35
CA GLN A 163 10.66 29.43 -36.80
C GLN A 163 9.89 28.49 -35.86
N PHE A 164 8.65 28.84 -35.54
CA PHE A 164 7.71 28.01 -34.79
C PHE A 164 6.39 27.91 -35.57
N PHE A 165 5.98 26.68 -35.86
CA PHE A 165 4.72 26.43 -36.58
C PHE A 165 3.66 25.85 -35.66
N THR A 166 3.98 24.74 -34.97
CA THR A 166 3.04 24.03 -34.10
C THR A 166 3.75 23.46 -32.88
N MET A 167 2.98 23.14 -31.84
CA MET A 167 3.48 22.51 -30.60
C MET A 167 4.04 21.09 -30.80
N THR A 168 3.73 20.47 -31.94
CA THR A 168 4.11 19.10 -32.29
C THR A 168 5.33 19.02 -33.20
N ARG A 169 5.75 20.13 -33.82
CA ARG A 169 7.01 20.19 -34.59
C ARG A 169 8.20 20.44 -33.66
N LYS A 170 9.32 19.77 -33.93
CA LYS A 170 10.54 19.87 -33.09
C LYS A 170 11.20 21.24 -33.26
N LEU A 171 11.69 21.79 -32.16
CA LEU A 171 12.61 22.92 -32.14
C LEU A 171 13.98 22.47 -31.63
N LYS A 172 15.03 23.23 -31.95
CA LYS A 172 16.38 23.08 -31.42
C LYS A 172 16.53 23.88 -30.13
N TRP A 173 17.00 23.23 -29.07
CA TRP A 173 17.17 23.78 -27.74
C TRP A 173 18.61 23.61 -27.27
N GLN A 174 19.09 24.49 -26.41
CA GLN A 174 20.41 24.46 -25.78
C GLN A 174 20.27 24.71 -24.27
N CYS A 175 20.98 23.95 -23.41
CA CYS A 175 20.99 24.20 -21.96
C CYS A 175 22.21 25.01 -21.52
N LYS A 176 22.25 25.36 -20.21
CA LYS A 176 23.36 26.10 -19.59
C LYS A 176 24.72 25.44 -19.82
N GLU A 177 24.77 24.11 -19.69
CA GLU A 177 25.99 23.30 -19.89
C GLU A 177 26.36 23.14 -21.38
N GLY A 178 25.69 23.86 -22.29
CA GLY A 178 26.00 23.89 -23.72
C GLY A 178 25.40 22.77 -24.56
N HIS A 179 24.75 21.76 -23.95
CA HIS A 179 24.14 20.65 -24.68
C HIS A 179 23.00 21.11 -25.59
N VAL A 180 23.03 20.70 -26.87
CA VAL A 180 22.01 21.01 -27.87
C VAL A 180 21.18 19.76 -28.19
N TRP A 181 19.85 19.88 -28.23
CA TRP A 181 18.95 18.79 -28.61
C TRP A 181 17.70 19.27 -29.36
N GLU A 182 17.04 18.34 -30.07
CA GLU A 182 15.78 18.58 -30.75
C GLU A 182 14.62 17.96 -30.00
N ALA A 183 13.61 18.76 -29.66
CA ALA A 183 12.42 18.27 -28.99
C ALA A 183 11.19 19.12 -29.33
N THR A 184 10.01 18.52 -29.23
CA THR A 184 8.75 19.26 -29.46
C THR A 184 8.48 20.20 -28.28
N PRO A 185 7.97 21.40 -28.53
CA PRO A 185 7.49 22.33 -27.51
C PRO A 185 6.59 21.67 -26.46
N ASN A 186 5.67 20.80 -26.90
CA ASN A 186 4.74 20.12 -26.00
C ASN A 186 5.46 19.17 -25.03
N SER A 187 6.50 18.49 -25.49
CA SER A 187 7.32 17.61 -24.64
C SER A 187 8.16 18.42 -23.64
N VAL A 188 8.76 19.52 -24.11
CA VAL A 188 9.68 20.34 -23.31
C VAL A 188 8.95 21.13 -22.22
N LEU A 189 7.70 21.54 -22.47
CA LEU A 189 6.88 22.31 -21.52
C LEU A 189 6.23 21.44 -20.43
N ASN A 190 5.88 20.19 -20.74
CA ASN A 190 5.09 19.34 -19.83
C ASN A 190 5.96 18.41 -18.96
N ILE A 191 7.20 18.11 -19.37
CA ILE A 191 8.08 17.17 -18.64
C ILE A 191 8.93 17.93 -17.61
N LYS A 192 9.13 17.33 -16.42
CA LYS A 192 9.95 17.93 -15.34
C LYS A 192 11.44 18.05 -15.69
N SER A 193 11.95 17.25 -16.63
CA SER A 193 13.34 17.25 -17.11
C SER A 193 13.53 18.17 -18.33
N TRP A 194 14.41 19.16 -18.20
CA TRP A 194 14.71 20.17 -19.23
C TRP A 194 15.65 19.65 -20.33
N CYS A 195 16.86 19.25 -19.97
CA CYS A 195 17.87 18.76 -20.91
C CYS A 195 18.01 17.24 -20.77
N PRO A 196 17.85 16.45 -21.86
CA PRO A 196 17.98 15.00 -21.80
C PRO A 196 19.40 14.56 -21.46
N VAL A 197 20.43 15.34 -21.81
CA VAL A 197 21.82 15.04 -21.43
C VAL A 197 22.03 15.22 -19.93
N CYS A 198 21.64 16.37 -19.37
CA CYS A 198 21.75 16.65 -17.93
C CYS A 198 20.86 15.72 -17.09
N ALA A 199 19.73 15.26 -17.64
CA ALA A 199 18.83 14.32 -16.98
C ALA A 199 19.22 12.84 -17.17
N GLY A 200 20.30 12.53 -17.90
CA GLY A 200 20.73 11.15 -18.18
C GLY A 200 19.88 10.38 -19.20
N ASN A 201 18.94 11.05 -19.86
CA ASN A 201 17.98 10.50 -20.82
C ASN A 201 18.39 10.70 -22.30
N ASN A 202 19.60 11.17 -22.57
CA ASN A 202 20.07 11.33 -23.95
C ASN A 202 20.28 9.97 -24.63
N LYS A 203 20.03 9.92 -25.95
CA LYS A 203 20.36 8.73 -26.74
C LYS A 203 21.87 8.59 -26.75
N LYS A 204 22.37 7.65 -25.96
CA LYS A 204 23.81 7.40 -25.80
C LYS A 204 24.42 7.06 -27.15
N SER A 205 25.65 7.47 -27.35
CA SER A 205 26.44 7.20 -28.54
C SER A 205 27.44 6.09 -28.25
N ILE A 206 28.06 5.55 -29.30
CA ILE A 206 29.16 4.59 -29.13
C ILE A 206 30.37 5.19 -28.38
N LYS A 207 30.55 6.51 -28.44
CA LYS A 207 31.59 7.22 -27.67
C LYS A 207 31.30 7.15 -26.17
N ASP A 208 30.03 7.28 -25.80
CA ASP A 208 29.59 7.15 -24.41
C ASP A 208 29.76 5.71 -23.90
N MET A 209 29.54 4.72 -24.76
CA MET A 209 29.82 3.30 -24.46
C MET A 209 31.32 3.05 -24.25
N LYS A 210 32.20 3.67 -25.04
CA LYS A 210 33.66 3.59 -24.84
C LYS A 210 34.08 4.22 -23.51
N GLN A 211 33.52 5.38 -23.15
CA GLN A 211 33.78 6.00 -21.85
C GLN A 211 33.23 5.18 -20.69
N LEU A 212 32.03 4.57 -20.84
CA LEU A 212 31.45 3.66 -19.85
C LEU A 212 32.35 2.44 -19.62
N ALA A 213 32.92 1.87 -20.69
CA ALA A 213 33.89 0.79 -20.57
C ALA A 213 35.15 1.24 -19.81
N GLY A 214 35.68 2.43 -20.12
CA GLY A 214 36.83 3.01 -19.43
C GLY A 214 36.59 3.21 -17.93
N ARG A 215 35.43 3.77 -17.54
CA ARG A 215 35.05 3.96 -16.13
C ARG A 215 34.96 2.66 -15.33
N ARG A 216 34.67 1.55 -15.98
CA ARG A 216 34.59 0.21 -15.36
C ARG A 216 35.89 -0.58 -15.49
N GLY A 217 36.98 0.06 -15.89
CA GLY A 217 38.27 -0.60 -16.10
C GLY A 217 38.19 -1.60 -17.24
N GLY A 218 37.89 -1.13 -18.45
CA GLY A 218 37.81 -1.98 -19.64
C GLY A 218 37.72 -1.20 -20.94
N LYS A 219 37.47 -1.91 -22.05
CA LYS A 219 37.36 -1.37 -23.40
C LYS A 219 36.11 -1.91 -24.09
N LEU A 220 35.50 -1.10 -24.95
CA LEU A 220 34.42 -1.55 -25.83
C LEU A 220 35.03 -2.08 -27.13
N LEU A 221 34.68 -3.32 -27.52
CA LEU A 221 35.15 -3.93 -28.78
C LEU A 221 34.16 -3.73 -29.92
N SER A 222 32.87 -3.57 -29.61
CA SER A 222 31.85 -3.32 -30.64
C SER A 222 32.07 -1.99 -31.36
N LYS A 223 31.95 -2.03 -32.69
CA LYS A 223 32.10 -0.87 -33.58
C LYS A 223 30.78 -0.14 -33.88
N LYS A 224 29.63 -0.75 -33.54
CA LYS A 224 28.30 -0.17 -33.74
C LYS A 224 27.49 -0.24 -32.44
N TYR A 225 26.69 0.79 -32.19
CA TYR A 225 25.75 0.87 -31.08
C TYR A 225 24.36 1.19 -31.63
N ILE A 226 23.35 0.41 -31.21
CA ILE A 226 21.97 0.55 -31.67
C ILE A 226 21.12 1.22 -30.59
N ASN A 227 21.03 0.60 -29.41
CA ASN A 227 20.31 1.10 -28.24
C ASN A 227 20.86 0.44 -26.95
N VAL A 228 20.31 0.82 -25.79
CA VAL A 228 20.82 0.41 -24.46
C VAL A 228 20.58 -1.06 -24.13
N ASP A 229 19.62 -1.70 -24.80
CA ASP A 229 19.25 -3.10 -24.60
C ASP A 229 19.88 -4.02 -25.65
N TYR A 230 20.52 -3.45 -26.68
CA TYR A 230 21.22 -4.21 -27.69
C TYR A 230 22.57 -4.69 -27.14
N PRO A 231 22.87 -6.01 -27.17
CA PRO A 231 24.11 -6.53 -26.64
C PRO A 231 25.34 -5.98 -27.38
N LEU A 232 26.33 -5.51 -26.64
CA LEU A 232 27.64 -5.13 -27.16
C LEU A 232 28.70 -6.07 -26.63
N LEU A 233 29.78 -6.20 -27.38
CA LEU A 233 31.01 -6.87 -26.97
C LEU A 233 31.94 -5.89 -26.22
N TRP A 234 32.29 -6.25 -25.00
CA TRP A 234 33.14 -5.51 -24.06
C TRP A 234 34.36 -6.34 -23.70
N LYS A 235 35.41 -5.67 -23.23
CA LYS A 235 36.65 -6.28 -22.72
C LYS A 235 36.99 -5.70 -21.35
N CYS A 236 37.21 -6.52 -20.33
CA CYS A 236 37.61 -6.02 -19.00
C CYS A 236 39.14 -5.82 -18.89
N THR A 237 39.59 -5.17 -17.83
CA THR A 237 41.03 -5.02 -17.49
C THR A 237 41.77 -6.34 -17.37
N LYS A 238 41.09 -7.42 -16.95
CA LYS A 238 41.64 -8.78 -16.88
C LYS A 238 41.72 -9.49 -18.24
N GLY A 239 41.35 -8.82 -19.33
CA GLY A 239 41.50 -9.33 -20.70
C GLY A 239 40.32 -10.16 -21.22
N HIS A 240 39.28 -10.39 -20.43
CA HIS A 240 38.10 -11.15 -20.85
C HIS A 240 37.20 -10.35 -21.79
N ASP A 241 36.84 -10.97 -22.91
CA ASP A 241 35.85 -10.48 -23.85
C ASP A 241 34.47 -11.06 -23.49
N PHE A 242 33.44 -10.22 -23.37
CA PHE A 242 32.10 -10.64 -22.96
C PHE A 242 31.01 -9.78 -23.60
N ILE A 243 29.85 -10.40 -23.84
CA ILE A 243 28.68 -9.75 -24.42
C ILE A 243 27.76 -9.32 -23.29
N SER A 244 27.39 -8.04 -23.25
CA SER A 244 26.42 -7.52 -22.29
C SER A 244 25.73 -6.29 -22.83
N THR A 245 24.53 -5.99 -22.31
CA THR A 245 23.79 -4.79 -22.71
C THR A 245 24.33 -3.57 -21.97
N PRO A 246 24.47 -2.41 -22.64
CA PRO A 246 24.80 -1.13 -22.00
C PRO A 246 23.97 -0.82 -20.75
N TYR A 247 22.68 -1.15 -20.75
CA TYR A 247 21.79 -0.97 -19.61
C TYR A 247 22.25 -1.76 -18.39
N SER A 248 22.55 -3.05 -18.56
CA SER A 248 23.01 -3.93 -17.48
C SER A 248 24.35 -3.44 -16.92
N ILE A 249 25.24 -3.01 -17.82
CA ILE A 249 26.53 -2.43 -17.45
C ILE A 249 26.38 -1.18 -16.58
N GLU A 250 25.51 -0.24 -16.97
CA GLU A 250 25.26 0.96 -16.17
C GLU A 250 24.63 0.66 -14.81
N LYS A 251 23.77 -0.35 -14.74
CA LYS A 251 23.07 -0.74 -13.51
C LYS A 251 23.93 -1.44 -12.48
N GLY A 252 25.12 -1.91 -12.85
CA GLY A 252 26.07 -2.46 -11.88
C GLY A 252 26.79 -3.69 -12.39
N SER A 253 26.15 -4.47 -13.27
CA SER A 253 26.74 -5.67 -13.86
C SER A 253 28.02 -5.33 -14.60
N TRP A 254 29.02 -6.20 -14.54
CA TRP A 254 30.23 -6.05 -15.36
C TRP A 254 30.59 -7.40 -16.00
N CYS A 255 31.86 -7.62 -16.28
CA CYS A 255 32.36 -8.87 -16.83
C CYS A 255 31.86 -10.05 -16.00
N PRO A 256 31.05 -10.97 -16.54
CA PRO A 256 30.52 -12.10 -15.78
C PRO A 256 31.66 -13.00 -15.26
N LYS A 257 32.74 -13.14 -16.04
CA LYS A 257 33.95 -13.84 -15.58
C LYS A 257 34.65 -13.16 -14.40
N CYS A 258 34.47 -11.85 -14.20
CA CYS A 258 35.08 -11.11 -13.09
C CYS A 258 34.10 -10.77 -11.95
N ASN A 259 32.79 -10.80 -12.20
CA ASN A 259 31.73 -10.34 -11.30
C ASN A 259 30.87 -11.51 -10.80
N ASN A 260 31.42 -12.72 -10.78
CA ASN A 260 30.74 -13.90 -10.23
C ASN A 260 30.65 -13.78 -8.70
N ASN A 261 29.67 -13.02 -8.25
CA ASN A 261 29.07 -13.22 -6.94
C ASN A 261 28.36 -14.59 -6.97
N SER A 262 29.06 -15.61 -6.48
CA SER A 262 28.58 -16.69 -5.60
C SER A 262 27.36 -17.55 -5.96
N VAL A 263 26.87 -17.62 -7.21
CA VAL A 263 25.72 -18.50 -7.55
C VAL A 263 26.09 -19.73 -8.39
N PHE A 264 27.17 -19.69 -9.18
CA PHE A 264 27.57 -20.79 -10.09
C PHE A 264 29.00 -21.32 -9.87
N PHE A 265 29.59 -21.03 -8.70
CA PHE A 265 31.01 -21.32 -8.44
C PHE A 265 31.34 -22.82 -8.52
N ASN A 266 30.43 -23.68 -8.02
CA ASN A 266 30.62 -25.14 -8.07
C ASN A 266 30.44 -25.73 -9.47
N GLU A 267 29.54 -25.18 -10.29
CA GLU A 267 29.38 -25.57 -11.70
C GLU A 267 30.65 -25.24 -12.50
N GLU A 268 31.24 -24.06 -12.31
CA GLU A 268 32.48 -23.66 -12.99
C GLU A 268 33.69 -24.47 -12.50
N LYS A 269 33.73 -24.85 -11.22
CA LYS A 269 34.74 -25.79 -10.68
C LYS A 269 34.64 -27.17 -11.32
N CYS A 270 33.43 -27.75 -11.38
CA CYS A 270 33.21 -29.04 -12.04
C CYS A 270 33.60 -28.98 -13.52
N ARG A 271 33.28 -27.87 -14.20
CA ARG A 271 33.72 -27.64 -15.59
C ARG A 271 35.24 -27.62 -15.71
N PHE A 272 35.92 -26.85 -14.86
CA PHE A 272 37.38 -26.73 -14.89
C PHE A 272 38.05 -28.09 -14.67
N ILE A 273 37.56 -28.89 -13.72
CA ILE A 273 38.06 -30.24 -13.46
C ILE A 273 37.88 -31.12 -14.71
N LEU A 274 36.66 -31.17 -15.27
CA LEU A 274 36.38 -31.98 -16.46
C LEU A 274 37.20 -31.54 -17.68
N GLU A 275 37.32 -30.23 -17.92
CA GLU A 275 38.13 -29.69 -19.01
C GLU A 275 39.62 -30.02 -18.82
N SER A 276 40.11 -30.04 -17.59
CA SER A 276 41.50 -30.37 -17.28
C SER A 276 41.79 -31.88 -17.40
N LEU A 277 40.88 -32.73 -16.90
CA LEU A 277 41.01 -34.19 -16.96
C LEU A 277 40.88 -34.74 -18.38
N THR A 278 40.01 -34.12 -19.20
CA THR A 278 39.72 -34.60 -20.57
C THR A 278 40.45 -33.80 -21.65
N GLN A 279 41.00 -32.62 -21.34
CA GLN A 279 41.57 -31.66 -22.31
C GLN A 279 40.58 -31.22 -23.40
N LYS A 280 39.27 -31.37 -23.15
CA LYS A 280 38.18 -31.01 -24.06
C LYS A 280 37.29 -29.98 -23.40
N LYS A 281 36.78 -29.02 -24.20
CA LYS A 281 35.94 -27.92 -23.68
C LYS A 281 34.50 -28.36 -23.47
N PHE A 282 33.90 -27.97 -22.35
CA PHE A 282 32.49 -28.22 -22.04
C PHE A 282 31.71 -26.92 -22.14
N LEU A 283 30.73 -26.86 -23.05
CA LEU A 283 29.95 -25.65 -23.30
C LEU A 283 28.55 -25.80 -22.72
N LYS A 284 28.01 -24.71 -22.14
CA LYS A 284 26.58 -24.64 -21.81
C LYS A 284 25.78 -24.60 -23.12
N THR A 285 24.88 -25.56 -23.32
CA THR A 285 24.04 -25.63 -24.53
C THR A 285 22.58 -25.87 -24.20
N ARG A 286 21.70 -25.16 -24.91
CA ARG A 286 20.24 -25.37 -24.93
C ARG A 286 19.75 -26.02 -26.23
N ARG A 287 20.66 -26.18 -27.20
CA ARG A 287 20.32 -26.50 -28.59
C ARG A 287 20.03 -27.98 -28.79
N GLU A 288 20.68 -28.84 -28.01
CA GLU A 288 20.52 -30.29 -28.18
C GLU A 288 19.09 -30.76 -27.90
N PHE A 289 18.39 -30.19 -26.92
CA PHE A 289 17.07 -30.72 -26.53
C PHE A 289 15.88 -30.05 -27.20
N GLY A 290 16.05 -28.97 -27.98
CA GLY A 290 14.99 -28.27 -28.73
C GLY A 290 13.86 -27.62 -27.90
N ASN A 291 13.69 -28.02 -26.64
CA ASN A 291 12.53 -27.74 -25.78
C ASN A 291 12.87 -26.84 -24.58
N GLY A 292 14.00 -26.12 -24.62
CA GLY A 292 14.40 -25.18 -23.56
C GLY A 292 15.10 -25.80 -22.34
N TYR A 293 15.46 -27.09 -22.39
CA TYR A 293 16.31 -27.73 -21.38
C TYR A 293 17.80 -27.39 -21.63
N GLU A 294 18.50 -26.99 -20.57
CA GLU A 294 19.93 -26.62 -20.58
C GLU A 294 20.74 -27.63 -19.79
N LEU A 295 21.97 -27.90 -20.24
CA LEU A 295 23.00 -28.65 -19.49
C LEU A 295 24.09 -27.70 -18.96
N ASP A 296 24.59 -27.94 -17.74
CA ASP A 296 25.64 -27.11 -17.11
C ASP A 296 26.99 -27.18 -17.85
N GLY A 297 27.22 -28.28 -18.56
CA GLY A 297 28.25 -28.39 -19.59
C GLY A 297 28.08 -29.65 -20.44
N TYR A 298 28.30 -29.52 -21.74
CA TYR A 298 28.26 -30.61 -22.71
C TYR A 298 29.45 -30.54 -23.67
N ASN A 299 30.02 -31.70 -23.98
CA ASN A 299 31.02 -31.88 -25.01
C ASN A 299 30.50 -32.86 -26.07
N GLU A 300 30.43 -32.40 -27.32
CA GLU A 300 29.89 -33.16 -28.45
C GLU A 300 30.80 -34.31 -28.89
N GLU A 301 32.12 -34.10 -28.88
CA GLU A 301 33.12 -35.10 -29.31
C GLU A 301 33.14 -36.31 -28.38
N LEU A 302 33.05 -36.08 -27.07
CA LEU A 302 33.01 -37.12 -26.04
C LEU A 302 31.60 -37.68 -25.83
N ARG A 303 30.55 -37.02 -26.36
CA ARG A 303 29.15 -37.25 -26.00
C ARG A 303 28.93 -37.29 -24.48
N LEU A 304 29.58 -36.37 -23.77
CA LEU A 304 29.61 -36.32 -22.31
C LEU A 304 29.03 -34.99 -21.82
N ALA A 305 28.12 -35.06 -20.85
CA ALA A 305 27.48 -33.93 -20.19
C ALA A 305 27.65 -34.02 -18.67
N PHE A 306 27.55 -32.87 -18.00
CA PHE A 306 27.43 -32.84 -16.54
C PHE A 306 26.36 -31.83 -16.05
N GLU A 307 25.84 -32.09 -14.85
CA GLU A 307 24.91 -31.24 -14.10
C GLU A 307 25.34 -31.20 -12.63
N TYR A 308 25.34 -30.01 -12.02
CA TYR A 308 25.56 -29.86 -10.59
C TYR A 308 24.23 -29.66 -9.86
N HIS A 309 23.81 -30.64 -9.07
CA HIS A 309 22.54 -30.57 -8.34
C HIS A 309 22.75 -30.02 -6.93
N GLY A 310 22.23 -28.82 -6.66
CA GLY A 310 22.14 -28.24 -5.32
C GLY A 310 21.13 -28.95 -4.40
N ILE A 311 21.10 -28.58 -3.10
CA ILE A 311 20.17 -29.14 -2.10
C ILE A 311 18.68 -29.07 -2.51
N GLN A 312 18.33 -28.06 -3.32
CA GLN A 312 16.98 -27.86 -3.85
C GLN A 312 16.51 -28.97 -4.80
N HIS A 313 17.41 -29.78 -5.37
CA HIS A 313 17.05 -30.94 -6.19
C HIS A 313 16.67 -32.17 -5.34
N TYR A 314 17.13 -32.22 -4.08
CA TYR A 314 16.97 -33.38 -3.20
C TYR A 314 15.93 -33.17 -2.11
N SER A 315 15.71 -31.93 -1.67
CA SER A 315 14.82 -31.62 -0.54
C SER A 315 14.02 -30.35 -0.75
N TYR A 316 12.80 -30.34 -0.22
CA TYR A 316 11.95 -29.17 -0.24
C TYR A 316 12.46 -28.10 0.73
N THR A 317 12.87 -26.97 0.18
CA THR A 317 13.25 -25.76 0.93
C THR A 317 12.32 -24.60 0.61
N PRO A 318 11.59 -24.00 1.58
CA PRO A 318 10.64 -22.91 1.33
C PRO A 318 11.24 -21.68 0.65
N TYR A 319 12.54 -21.42 0.86
CA TYR A 319 13.29 -20.32 0.26
C TYR A 319 13.45 -20.48 -1.26
N PHE A 320 13.82 -21.67 -1.74
CA PHE A 320 14.05 -21.93 -3.16
C PHE A 320 12.77 -22.29 -3.92
N HIS A 321 11.74 -22.78 -3.24
CA HIS A 321 10.48 -23.22 -3.85
C HIS A 321 9.30 -22.26 -3.62
N ASN A 322 9.55 -21.04 -3.12
CA ASN A 322 8.54 -20.00 -2.89
C ASN A 322 7.29 -20.51 -2.14
N GLN A 323 7.51 -21.34 -1.11
CA GLN A 323 6.46 -21.99 -0.30
C GLN A 323 5.51 -22.95 -1.06
N SER A 324 5.87 -23.40 -2.27
CA SER A 324 5.07 -24.33 -3.07
C SER A 324 5.79 -25.68 -3.23
N GLU A 325 5.16 -26.75 -2.73
CA GLU A 325 5.64 -28.13 -2.94
C GLU A 325 5.49 -28.57 -4.40
N GLU A 326 4.56 -27.98 -5.17
CA GLU A 326 4.38 -28.28 -6.59
C GLU A 326 5.62 -27.88 -7.40
N LEU A 327 6.27 -26.74 -7.08
CA LEU A 327 7.49 -26.30 -7.76
C LEU A 327 8.68 -27.23 -7.52
N PHE A 328 8.71 -27.93 -6.37
CA PHE A 328 9.71 -28.96 -6.08
C PHE A 328 9.47 -30.23 -6.90
N LEU A 329 8.22 -30.67 -7.01
CA LEU A 329 7.85 -31.80 -7.88
C LEU A 329 8.15 -31.50 -9.36
N GLU A 330 7.90 -30.28 -9.82
CA GLU A 330 8.29 -29.83 -11.16
C GLU A 330 9.80 -29.83 -11.38
N GLN A 331 10.60 -29.51 -10.35
CA GLN A 331 12.05 -29.60 -10.42
C GLN A 331 12.51 -31.05 -10.60
N GLN A 332 11.99 -31.99 -9.80
CA GLN A 332 12.31 -33.42 -9.95
C GLN A 332 11.87 -33.99 -11.31
N LEU A 333 10.68 -33.61 -11.79
CA LEU A 333 10.18 -34.02 -13.11
C LEU A 333 11.04 -33.48 -14.26
N ARG A 334 11.66 -32.31 -14.09
CA ARG A 334 12.61 -31.76 -15.08
C ARG A 334 13.92 -32.53 -15.08
N ASP A 335 14.46 -32.88 -13.92
CA ASP A 335 15.71 -33.64 -13.80
C ASP A 335 15.56 -35.04 -14.42
N LEU A 336 14.45 -35.74 -14.13
CA LEU A 336 14.12 -37.03 -14.75
C LEU A 336 13.99 -36.94 -16.28
N LYS A 337 13.40 -35.86 -16.79
CA LYS A 337 13.30 -35.62 -18.24
C LYS A 337 14.66 -35.39 -18.88
N LYS A 338 15.56 -34.61 -18.25
CA LYS A 338 16.92 -34.40 -18.75
C LYS A 338 17.68 -35.72 -18.83
N GLU A 339 17.60 -36.56 -17.80
CA GLU A 339 18.25 -37.87 -17.79
C GLU A 339 17.72 -38.77 -18.91
N LYS A 340 16.40 -38.81 -19.11
CA LYS A 340 15.77 -39.57 -20.19
C LYS A 340 16.21 -39.08 -21.58
N LEU A 341 16.26 -37.75 -21.79
CA LEU A 341 16.70 -37.16 -23.05
C LEU A 341 18.18 -37.42 -23.35
N CYS A 342 19.05 -37.43 -22.33
CA CYS A 342 20.45 -37.81 -22.49
C CYS A 342 20.57 -39.27 -22.94
N LYS A 343 19.81 -40.18 -22.31
CA LYS A 343 19.75 -41.60 -22.70
C LYS A 343 19.25 -41.80 -24.14
N GLU A 344 18.18 -41.13 -24.53
CA GLU A 344 17.62 -41.20 -25.90
C GLU A 344 18.60 -40.71 -26.97
N LYS A 345 19.45 -39.73 -26.64
CA LYS A 345 20.47 -39.17 -27.54
C LYS A 345 21.84 -39.84 -27.43
N ALA A 346 21.97 -40.90 -26.64
CA ALA A 346 23.25 -41.57 -26.36
C ALA A 346 24.33 -40.59 -25.86
N ILE A 347 23.96 -39.72 -24.92
CA ILE A 347 24.84 -38.80 -24.19
C ILE A 347 25.04 -39.35 -22.77
N HIS A 348 26.29 -39.53 -22.36
CA HIS A 348 26.62 -39.87 -20.97
C HIS A 348 26.47 -38.64 -20.08
N LEU A 349 25.66 -38.73 -19.01
CA LEU A 349 25.41 -37.61 -18.08
C LEU A 349 26.01 -37.92 -16.71
N ILE A 350 26.91 -37.05 -16.24
CA ILE A 350 27.44 -37.09 -14.87
C ILE A 350 26.68 -36.09 -14.02
N VAL A 351 25.95 -36.58 -13.01
CA VAL A 351 25.26 -35.73 -12.03
C VAL A 351 26.13 -35.61 -10.78
N ILE A 352 26.58 -34.40 -10.46
CA ILE A 352 27.37 -34.09 -9.27
C ILE A 352 26.44 -33.60 -8.15
N PRO A 353 26.35 -34.31 -7.01
CA PRO A 353 25.50 -33.91 -5.88
C PRO A 353 26.16 -32.84 -5.00
N TYR A 354 25.34 -32.02 -4.32
CA TYR A 354 25.80 -30.91 -3.47
C TYR A 354 26.65 -31.32 -2.26
N ASN A 355 26.56 -32.58 -1.84
CA ASN A 355 27.31 -33.10 -0.70
C ASN A 355 28.80 -33.41 -1.02
N VAL A 356 29.20 -33.26 -2.29
CA VAL A 356 30.61 -33.30 -2.70
C VAL A 356 31.18 -31.89 -2.57
N GLU A 357 31.49 -31.51 -1.32
CA GLU A 357 31.73 -30.12 -0.94
C GLU A 357 33.17 -29.67 -1.19
N SER A 358 34.18 -30.51 -0.93
CA SER A 358 35.59 -30.11 -1.08
C SER A 358 36.07 -30.21 -2.53
N ASP A 359 37.16 -29.51 -2.86
CA ASP A 359 37.71 -29.53 -4.22
C ASP A 359 38.39 -30.86 -4.53
N THR A 360 39.03 -31.50 -3.55
CA THR A 360 39.59 -32.85 -3.65
C THR A 360 38.51 -33.89 -3.90
N ASP A 361 37.39 -33.83 -3.18
CA ASP A 361 36.30 -34.81 -3.34
C ASP A 361 35.65 -34.69 -4.73
N LYS A 362 35.55 -33.48 -5.29
CA LYS A 362 35.03 -33.27 -6.65
C LYS A 362 35.94 -33.90 -7.70
N VAL A 363 37.27 -33.77 -7.52
CA VAL A 363 38.26 -34.35 -8.43
C VAL A 363 38.17 -35.87 -8.40
N GLU A 364 38.21 -36.47 -7.21
CA GLU A 364 38.10 -37.92 -7.04
C GLU A 364 36.76 -38.46 -7.59
N PHE A 365 35.66 -37.76 -7.31
CA PHE A 365 34.34 -38.15 -7.79
C PHE A 365 34.27 -38.13 -9.33
N LEU A 366 34.77 -37.06 -9.96
CA LEU A 366 34.75 -36.91 -11.41
C LEU A 366 35.70 -37.89 -12.10
N GLN A 367 36.90 -38.12 -11.56
CA GLN A 367 37.83 -39.14 -12.06
C GLN A 367 37.21 -40.54 -12.02
N LYS A 368 36.61 -40.91 -10.89
CA LYS A 368 35.92 -42.20 -10.74
C LYS A 368 34.76 -42.34 -11.73
N LYS A 369 33.95 -41.29 -11.92
CA LYS A 369 32.82 -41.32 -12.86
C LYS A 369 33.25 -41.39 -14.32
N LEU A 370 34.33 -40.71 -14.69
CA LEU A 370 34.92 -40.83 -16.02
C LEU A 370 35.42 -42.26 -16.29
N TRP A 371 36.10 -42.86 -15.32
CA TRP A 371 36.57 -44.25 -15.40
C TRP A 371 35.41 -45.26 -15.53
N GLU A 372 34.36 -45.12 -14.71
CA GLU A 372 33.16 -45.98 -14.79
C GLU A 372 32.46 -45.91 -16.15
N LEU A 373 32.53 -44.76 -16.82
CA LEU A 373 31.96 -44.54 -18.15
C LEU A 373 32.92 -44.91 -19.30
N GLY A 374 34.13 -45.39 -18.99
CA GLY A 374 35.12 -45.84 -19.97
C GLY A 374 35.91 -44.73 -20.65
N TYR A 375 36.04 -43.55 -20.03
CA TYR A 375 36.88 -42.46 -20.53
C TYR A 375 38.27 -42.50 -19.87
N ASP A 376 39.32 -42.37 -20.69
CA ASP A 376 40.70 -42.19 -20.21
C ASP A 376 40.86 -40.79 -19.61
N ALA A 377 40.80 -40.69 -18.28
CA ALA A 377 41.10 -39.46 -17.56
C ALA A 377 42.61 -39.34 -17.38
N LEU A 378 43.18 -38.17 -17.66
CA LEU A 378 44.59 -37.91 -17.38
C LEU A 378 44.80 -37.83 -15.85
N ASP A 379 45.84 -38.50 -15.36
CA ASP A 379 46.28 -38.37 -13.98
C ASP A 379 47.14 -37.11 -13.86
N THR A 380 46.47 -35.96 -13.66
CA THR A 380 47.11 -34.65 -13.58
C THR A 380 46.89 -34.05 -12.19
N ASP A 381 47.99 -33.67 -11.53
CA ASP A 381 47.95 -32.70 -10.43
C ASP A 381 47.32 -31.40 -10.96
N LEU A 382 46.09 -31.12 -10.53
CA LEU A 382 45.35 -29.94 -10.98
C LEU A 382 45.97 -28.69 -10.37
N ASP A 383 46.59 -27.86 -11.21
CA ASP A 383 47.09 -26.54 -10.80
C ASP A 383 45.91 -25.58 -10.60
N TRP A 384 45.36 -25.57 -9.39
CA TRP A 384 44.33 -24.63 -8.96
C TRP A 384 44.79 -23.17 -9.06
N SER A 385 46.09 -22.88 -9.06
CA SER A 385 46.60 -21.51 -9.23
C SER A 385 46.23 -20.93 -10.59
N SER A 386 46.02 -21.77 -11.61
CA SER A 386 45.55 -21.37 -12.94
C SER A 386 44.05 -21.00 -12.94
N PHE A 387 43.22 -21.70 -12.16
CA PHE A 387 41.81 -21.39 -11.94
C PHE A 387 41.64 -20.08 -11.15
N TYR A 388 42.49 -19.87 -10.14
CA TYR A 388 42.50 -18.66 -9.31
C TYR A 388 43.34 -17.51 -9.89
N LYS A 389 44.07 -17.71 -11.00
CA LYS A 389 44.91 -16.68 -11.66
C LYS A 389 44.03 -15.55 -12.20
N GLY A 390 43.83 -14.54 -11.34
CA GLY A 390 43.02 -13.36 -11.63
C GLY A 390 41.88 -13.12 -10.65
N PHE A 391 41.66 -13.96 -9.64
CA PHE A 391 40.74 -13.70 -8.53
C PHE A 391 41.39 -14.18 -7.23
N ASN A 392 42.00 -13.24 -6.47
CA ASN A 392 42.43 -13.50 -5.11
C ASN A 392 41.41 -12.87 -4.14
N PRO A 393 40.37 -13.62 -3.73
CA PRO A 393 39.38 -13.12 -2.77
C PRO A 393 40.01 -12.77 -1.42
N LEU A 394 41.19 -13.32 -1.07
CA LEU A 394 41.90 -12.92 0.14
C LEU A 394 42.47 -11.50 0.06
N ASP A 395 42.94 -11.03 -1.10
CA ASP A 395 43.47 -9.65 -1.22
C ASP A 395 42.37 -8.60 -1.02
N GLU A 396 41.15 -8.87 -1.50
CA GLU A 396 39.97 -8.05 -1.21
C GLU A 396 39.65 -8.03 0.29
N LEU A 397 39.68 -9.19 0.93
CA LEU A 397 39.37 -9.36 2.34
C LEU A 397 40.45 -8.77 3.27
N HIS A 398 41.73 -8.87 2.90
CA HIS A 398 42.85 -8.19 3.54
C HIS A 398 42.68 -6.66 3.44
N THR A 399 42.32 -6.16 2.26
CA THR A 399 42.06 -4.72 2.06
C THR A 399 40.86 -4.25 2.89
N LEU A 400 39.79 -5.05 2.94
CA LEU A 400 38.59 -4.74 3.73
C LEU A 400 38.85 -4.75 5.23
N ALA A 401 39.66 -5.71 5.72
CA ALA A 401 40.14 -5.75 7.09
C ALA A 401 40.98 -4.52 7.41
N GLY A 402 41.89 -4.13 6.49
CA GLY A 402 42.73 -2.93 6.62
C GLY A 402 41.90 -1.64 6.75
N PHE A 403 40.82 -1.48 5.97
CA PHE A 403 39.89 -0.35 6.12
C PHE A 403 39.18 -0.28 7.49
N LYS A 404 39.13 -1.39 8.21
CA LYS A 404 38.55 -1.51 9.55
C LYS A 404 39.63 -1.55 10.65
N ASN A 405 40.87 -1.20 10.32
CA ASN A 405 42.05 -1.28 11.18
C ASN A 405 42.24 -2.68 11.78
N GLY A 406 41.96 -3.73 11.00
CA GLY A 406 42.18 -5.12 11.39
C GLY A 406 42.89 -5.92 10.30
N ILE A 407 43.08 -7.22 10.53
CA ILE A 407 43.84 -8.12 9.67
C ILE A 407 43.02 -9.41 9.48
N CYS A 408 43.05 -9.99 8.27
CA CYS A 408 42.59 -11.37 8.07
C CYS A 408 43.80 -12.31 8.22
N LEU A 409 43.69 -13.30 9.09
CA LEU A 409 44.77 -14.22 9.44
C LEU A 409 44.77 -15.49 8.56
N SER A 410 43.70 -15.71 7.79
CA SER A 410 43.56 -16.88 6.94
C SER A 410 44.30 -16.71 5.62
N ASN A 411 45.08 -17.73 5.23
CA ASN A 411 45.88 -17.74 4.00
C ASN A 411 45.19 -18.46 2.83
N GLU A 412 44.02 -19.05 3.05
CA GLU A 412 43.26 -19.83 2.07
C GLU A 412 41.78 -19.40 2.04
N TYR A 413 41.15 -19.44 0.87
CA TYR A 413 39.74 -19.06 0.67
C TYR A 413 38.94 -20.24 0.12
N ASN A 414 38.07 -20.80 0.95
CA ASN A 414 37.28 -21.98 0.61
C ASN A 414 35.80 -21.67 0.28
N GLY A 415 35.36 -20.42 0.39
CA GLY A 415 34.01 -20.02 -0.01
C GLY A 415 33.51 -18.72 0.64
N SER A 416 32.31 -18.24 0.25
CA SER A 416 31.68 -17.05 0.86
C SER A 416 31.13 -17.29 2.26
N ASP A 417 30.79 -18.54 2.55
CA ASP A 417 30.08 -18.97 3.75
C ASP A 417 30.99 -19.70 4.74
N GLU A 418 32.17 -20.15 4.28
CA GLU A 418 33.18 -20.76 5.12
C GLU A 418 33.90 -19.71 5.98
N LYS A 419 34.24 -20.09 7.20
CA LYS A 419 34.75 -19.14 8.19
C LYS A 419 36.22 -18.86 7.95
N LEU A 420 36.58 -17.58 7.95
CA LEU A 420 37.97 -17.12 8.00
C LEU A 420 38.24 -16.52 9.39
N SER A 421 39.51 -16.48 9.77
CA SER A 421 40.01 -15.89 11.01
C SER A 421 40.37 -14.42 10.80
N TRP A 422 39.93 -13.56 11.72
CA TRP A 422 40.05 -12.11 11.66
C TRP A 422 40.59 -11.57 12.97
N GLU A 423 41.36 -10.49 12.93
CA GLU A 423 41.87 -9.75 14.06
C GLU A 423 41.48 -8.27 13.95
N CYS A 424 41.05 -7.63 15.03
CA CYS A 424 40.73 -6.20 15.04
C CYS A 424 41.86 -5.36 15.65
N SER A 425 41.72 -4.02 15.58
CA SER A 425 42.69 -3.06 16.13
C SER A 425 42.98 -3.25 17.62
N GLU A 426 42.03 -3.81 18.37
CA GLU A 426 42.15 -4.08 19.80
C GLU A 426 42.77 -5.47 20.11
N GLY A 427 43.21 -6.21 19.08
CA GLY A 427 43.84 -7.53 19.21
C GLY A 427 42.87 -8.70 19.40
N HIS A 428 41.55 -8.50 19.24
CA HIS A 428 40.59 -9.59 19.35
C HIS A 428 40.58 -10.43 18.08
N VAL A 429 40.77 -11.74 18.23
CA VAL A 429 40.69 -12.72 17.15
C VAL A 429 39.31 -13.40 17.15
N TRP A 430 38.66 -13.50 15.98
CA TRP A 430 37.40 -14.22 15.83
C TRP A 430 37.25 -14.86 14.43
N GLU A 431 36.34 -15.83 14.34
CA GLU A 431 35.96 -16.46 13.08
C GLU A 431 34.67 -15.87 12.51
N ALA A 432 34.67 -15.53 11.23
CA ALA A 432 33.48 -15.07 10.53
C ALA A 432 33.57 -15.37 9.03
N SER A 433 32.42 -15.59 8.40
CA SER A 433 32.40 -15.80 6.95
C SER A 433 32.60 -14.48 6.18
N PRO A 434 33.28 -14.53 5.02
CA PRO A 434 33.47 -13.38 4.13
C PRO A 434 32.16 -12.66 3.75
N TYR A 435 31.05 -13.39 3.65
CA TYR A 435 29.74 -12.80 3.36
C TYR A 435 29.29 -11.78 4.41
N TYR A 436 29.36 -12.13 5.69
CA TYR A 436 28.90 -11.22 6.78
C TYR A 436 29.84 -10.03 6.97
N ILE A 437 31.12 -10.24 6.74
CA ILE A 437 32.15 -9.20 6.78
C ILE A 437 31.91 -8.17 5.66
N ARG A 438 31.63 -8.62 4.42
CA ARG A 438 31.23 -7.73 3.30
C ARG A 438 29.91 -6.98 3.57
N LYS A 439 28.98 -7.58 4.31
CA LYS A 439 27.72 -6.92 4.74
C LYS A 439 27.91 -5.89 5.86
N GLY A 440 29.11 -5.76 6.41
CA GLY A 440 29.45 -4.75 7.42
C GLY A 440 29.42 -5.24 8.86
N SER A 441 29.28 -6.55 9.11
CA SER A 441 29.50 -7.11 10.45
C SER A 441 30.99 -7.11 10.78
N TRP A 442 31.36 -6.85 12.03
CA TRP A 442 32.76 -6.80 12.48
C TRP A 442 32.92 -7.42 13.87
N CYS A 443 34.07 -7.20 14.49
CA CYS A 443 34.51 -7.79 15.76
C CYS A 443 33.37 -7.89 16.79
N PRO A 444 32.92 -9.12 17.14
CA PRO A 444 31.82 -9.33 18.07
C PRO A 444 32.19 -8.88 19.49
N GLN A 445 33.47 -8.94 19.87
CA GLN A 445 33.93 -8.51 21.19
C GLN A 445 33.82 -6.98 21.32
N CYS A 446 34.32 -6.21 20.35
CA CYS A 446 34.18 -4.75 20.31
C CYS A 446 32.71 -4.29 20.22
N LEU A 447 31.83 -5.11 19.62
CA LEU A 447 30.39 -4.86 19.53
C LEU A 447 29.59 -5.36 20.75
N GLY A 448 30.26 -5.88 21.79
CA GLY A 448 29.64 -6.34 23.03
C GLY A 448 28.93 -7.70 22.94
N ARG A 449 29.19 -8.47 21.88
CA ARG A 449 28.70 -9.85 21.64
C ARG A 449 29.66 -10.93 22.15
N GLY A 450 30.83 -10.56 22.70
CA GLY A 450 31.79 -11.48 23.31
C GLY A 450 32.05 -11.18 24.78
N ARG A 451 30.98 -10.92 25.54
CA ARG A 451 31.09 -10.78 26.99
C ARG A 451 31.57 -12.09 27.60
N THR A 452 32.40 -12.00 28.62
CA THR A 452 32.93 -13.12 29.39
C THR A 452 32.14 -13.28 30.70
N ILE A 453 32.39 -14.37 31.42
CA ILE A 453 31.83 -14.52 32.78
C ILE A 453 32.34 -13.42 33.72
N GLU A 454 33.55 -12.91 33.48
CA GLU A 454 34.14 -11.82 34.27
C GLU A 454 33.37 -10.50 34.06
N ASP A 455 32.93 -10.23 32.83
CA ASP A 455 32.05 -9.08 32.55
C ASP A 455 30.72 -9.17 33.31
N MET A 456 30.22 -10.40 33.55
CA MET A 456 28.98 -10.63 34.33
C MET A 456 29.21 -10.42 35.82
N LYS A 457 30.38 -10.82 36.34
CA LYS A 457 30.79 -10.54 37.72
C LYS A 457 30.93 -9.04 37.97
N ILE A 458 31.57 -8.31 37.06
CA ILE A 458 31.66 -6.83 37.13
C ILE A 458 30.26 -6.19 37.05
N CYS A 459 29.37 -6.71 36.21
CA CYS A 459 27.99 -6.24 36.10
C CYS A 459 27.21 -6.43 37.42
N ALA A 460 27.43 -7.56 38.10
CA ALA A 460 26.81 -7.83 39.39
C ALA A 460 27.32 -6.88 40.48
N GLN A 461 28.64 -6.66 40.54
CA GLN A 461 29.27 -5.76 41.52
C GLN A 461 28.73 -4.33 41.40
N LYS A 462 28.60 -3.81 40.18
CA LYS A 462 28.02 -2.48 39.93
C LYS A 462 26.58 -2.31 40.44
N LYS A 463 25.84 -3.40 40.63
CA LYS A 463 24.45 -3.40 41.13
C LYS A 463 24.35 -3.82 42.61
N GLY A 464 25.47 -3.85 43.33
CA GLY A 464 25.51 -4.26 44.74
C GLY A 464 25.22 -5.75 44.90
N GLY A 465 25.95 -6.61 44.20
CA GLY A 465 25.81 -8.05 44.29
C GLY A 465 26.94 -8.82 43.62
N GLU A 466 26.79 -10.14 43.53
CA GLU A 466 27.76 -11.06 42.93
C GLU A 466 27.09 -11.99 41.90
N CYS A 467 27.81 -12.32 40.84
CA CYS A 467 27.42 -13.39 39.93
C CYS A 467 28.11 -14.68 40.41
N LEU A 468 27.31 -15.69 40.73
CA LEU A 468 27.76 -16.97 41.28
C LEU A 468 28.02 -18.03 40.21
N SER A 469 27.74 -17.73 38.94
CA SER A 469 28.00 -18.66 37.84
C SER A 469 29.47 -18.63 37.43
N ASP A 470 29.99 -19.80 37.10
CA ASP A 470 31.40 -19.98 36.70
C ASP A 470 31.61 -19.95 35.17
N SER A 471 30.53 -19.98 34.39
CA SER A 471 30.60 -19.94 32.92
C SER A 471 29.50 -19.09 32.29
N TYR A 472 29.81 -18.43 31.18
CA TYR A 472 28.88 -17.63 30.37
C TYR A 472 28.93 -18.10 28.92
N THR A 473 27.76 -18.45 28.37
CA THR A 473 27.62 -18.95 27.00
C THR A 473 27.01 -17.91 26.06
N ASN A 474 25.93 -17.25 26.48
CA ASN A 474 25.26 -16.19 25.71
C ASN A 474 24.31 -15.37 26.62
N ASN A 475 23.72 -14.31 26.06
CA ASN A 475 22.81 -13.39 26.78
C ASN A 475 21.42 -13.96 27.13
N SER A 476 21.09 -15.14 26.63
CA SER A 476 19.80 -15.80 26.82
C SER A 476 19.86 -16.96 27.82
N THR A 477 21.05 -17.52 28.08
CA THR A 477 21.27 -18.51 29.13
C THR A 477 21.20 -17.83 30.50
N LYS A 478 20.50 -18.45 31.45
CA LYS A 478 20.39 -17.91 32.82
C LYS A 478 21.72 -18.07 33.56
N LEU A 479 22.11 -17.03 34.29
CA LEU A 479 23.16 -17.10 35.31
C LEU A 479 22.53 -16.96 36.69
N THR A 480 23.27 -17.38 37.71
CA THR A 480 22.91 -17.27 39.11
C THR A 480 23.53 -16.00 39.68
N TRP A 481 22.71 -15.18 40.34
CA TRP A 481 23.06 -13.88 40.88
C TRP A 481 22.72 -13.84 42.36
N LYS A 482 23.47 -13.06 43.14
CA LYS A 482 23.19 -12.77 44.54
C LYS A 482 23.26 -11.28 44.79
N CYS A 483 22.31 -10.73 45.55
CA CYS A 483 22.32 -9.31 45.93
C CYS A 483 23.01 -9.09 47.27
N GLU A 484 23.24 -7.82 47.61
CA GLU A 484 23.78 -7.37 48.89
C GLU A 484 23.01 -7.89 50.11
N SER A 485 21.68 -8.01 50.02
CA SER A 485 20.85 -8.62 51.09
C SER A 485 20.95 -10.15 51.17
N GLY A 486 21.84 -10.79 50.38
CA GLY A 486 22.12 -12.22 50.40
C GLY A 486 21.15 -13.10 49.61
N HIS A 487 20.18 -12.53 48.88
CA HIS A 487 19.23 -13.31 48.10
C HIS A 487 19.86 -13.83 46.81
N VAL A 488 19.72 -15.13 46.55
CA VAL A 488 20.19 -15.79 45.32
C VAL A 488 19.03 -16.04 44.35
N TRP A 489 19.20 -15.74 43.06
CA TRP A 489 18.21 -16.02 42.01
C TRP A 489 18.84 -16.22 40.63
N ASP A 490 18.12 -16.91 39.74
CA ASP A 490 18.53 -17.09 38.34
C ASP A 490 17.88 -16.05 37.42
N ALA A 491 18.68 -15.40 36.58
CA ALA A 491 18.20 -14.44 35.58
C ALA A 491 19.12 -14.41 34.36
N THR A 492 18.57 -14.01 33.22
CA THR A 492 19.38 -13.87 32.00
C THR A 492 20.22 -12.59 32.07
N PRO A 493 21.49 -12.63 31.61
CA PRO A 493 22.37 -11.47 31.50
C PRO A 493 21.74 -10.27 30.81
N LEU A 494 20.94 -10.51 29.76
CA LEU A 494 20.21 -9.46 29.04
C LEU A 494 19.21 -8.72 29.95
N SER A 495 18.47 -9.46 30.78
CA SER A 495 17.47 -8.88 31.69
C SER A 495 18.14 -8.04 32.77
N ILE A 496 19.27 -8.51 33.30
CA ILE A 496 20.08 -7.79 34.29
C ILE A 496 20.67 -6.52 33.70
N SER A 497 21.23 -6.58 32.47
CA SER A 497 21.75 -5.39 31.79
C SER A 497 20.67 -4.37 31.45
N ASN A 498 19.43 -4.82 31.19
CA ASN A 498 18.28 -3.95 30.90
C ASN A 498 17.62 -3.36 32.16
N GLY A 499 18.19 -3.58 33.34
CA GLY A 499 17.79 -2.89 34.58
C GLY A 499 17.00 -3.73 35.57
N ALA A 500 16.63 -4.97 35.27
CA ALA A 500 16.04 -5.87 36.28
C ALA A 500 17.09 -6.30 37.31
N TRP A 501 16.67 -6.50 38.56
CA TRP A 501 17.54 -6.95 39.66
C TRP A 501 16.79 -7.89 40.62
N CYS A 502 17.27 -8.02 41.87
CA CYS A 502 16.79 -8.96 42.86
C CYS A 502 15.25 -8.92 43.03
N PRO A 503 14.53 -10.00 42.68
CA PRO A 503 13.07 -10.04 42.77
C PRO A 503 12.55 -10.05 44.21
N ARG A 504 13.37 -10.44 45.20
CA ARG A 504 13.01 -10.35 46.63
C ARG A 504 13.11 -8.92 47.15
N CYS A 505 14.23 -8.24 46.89
CA CYS A 505 14.41 -6.84 47.27
C CYS A 505 13.45 -5.90 46.52
N SER A 506 13.02 -6.28 45.31
CA SER A 506 12.02 -5.52 44.55
C SER A 506 10.55 -5.85 44.91
N GLY A 507 10.29 -6.69 45.92
CA GLY A 507 8.94 -7.06 46.36
C GLY A 507 8.14 -7.95 45.38
N ARG A 508 8.79 -8.67 44.47
CA ARG A 508 8.15 -9.50 43.42
C ARG A 508 8.01 -10.99 43.79
N LEU A 509 8.55 -11.42 44.93
CA LEU A 509 8.54 -12.83 45.34
C LEU A 509 7.47 -13.08 46.40
N ILE A 510 6.36 -13.66 45.95
CA ILE A 510 5.22 -14.06 46.77
C ILE A 510 5.56 -15.40 47.46
N THR A 511 5.29 -15.49 48.75
CA THR A 511 5.57 -16.64 49.62
C THR A 511 4.27 -17.34 50.07
N ILE A 512 4.38 -18.52 50.68
CA ILE A 512 3.21 -19.21 51.28
C ILE A 512 2.53 -18.36 52.37
N LYS A 513 3.31 -17.55 53.12
CA LYS A 513 2.76 -16.62 54.12
C LYS A 513 1.83 -15.59 53.48
N ASP A 514 2.18 -15.11 52.29
CA ASP A 514 1.33 -14.20 51.52
C ASP A 514 0.03 -14.88 51.04
N MET A 515 0.05 -16.21 50.82
CA MET A 515 -1.16 -16.98 50.47
C MET A 515 -2.08 -17.19 51.68
N HIS A 516 -1.52 -17.37 52.88
CA HIS A 516 -2.31 -17.40 54.11
C HIS A 516 -2.98 -16.04 54.38
N LEU A 517 -2.23 -14.94 54.27
CA LEU A 517 -2.77 -13.57 54.39
C LEU A 517 -3.84 -13.29 53.33
N LEU A 518 -3.64 -13.76 52.09
CA LEU A 518 -4.63 -13.63 51.01
C LEU A 518 -5.93 -14.38 51.36
N ALA A 519 -5.83 -15.57 51.95
CA ALA A 519 -7.02 -16.31 52.38
C ALA A 519 -7.76 -15.60 53.52
N GLU A 520 -7.03 -15.06 54.50
CA GLU A 520 -7.60 -14.29 55.61
C GLU A 520 -8.35 -13.05 55.11
N SER A 521 -7.80 -12.34 54.13
CA SER A 521 -8.46 -11.18 53.50
C SER A 521 -9.79 -11.51 52.80
N LYS A 522 -10.06 -12.79 52.54
CA LYS A 522 -11.27 -13.32 51.90
C LYS A 522 -12.18 -14.08 52.89
N ASN A 523 -11.96 -13.91 54.19
CA ASN A 523 -12.64 -14.65 55.25
C ASN A 523 -12.54 -16.18 55.05
N GLY A 524 -11.33 -16.69 54.82
CA GLY A 524 -11.09 -18.12 54.71
C GLY A 524 -9.66 -18.48 55.09
N LYS A 525 -9.27 -19.72 54.81
CA LYS A 525 -7.96 -20.27 55.17
C LYS A 525 -7.31 -20.95 53.96
N CYS A 526 -6.01 -20.73 53.79
CA CYS A 526 -5.18 -21.58 52.93
C CYS A 526 -4.66 -22.71 53.81
N LEU A 527 -5.04 -23.95 53.51
CA LEU A 527 -4.66 -25.15 54.27
C LEU A 527 -3.34 -25.76 53.79
N SER A 528 -2.86 -25.36 52.61
CA SER A 528 -1.57 -25.79 52.10
C SER A 528 -0.41 -25.13 52.85
N THR A 529 0.65 -25.90 53.10
CA THR A 529 1.85 -25.46 53.81
C THR A 529 3.05 -25.22 52.89
N GLN A 530 2.93 -25.56 51.61
CA GLN A 530 3.99 -25.41 50.60
C GLN A 530 3.48 -24.62 49.39
N TYR A 531 4.33 -23.73 48.85
CA TYR A 531 4.06 -22.93 47.66
C TYR A 531 5.32 -22.83 46.81
N SER A 532 5.25 -23.26 45.54
CA SER A 532 6.37 -23.21 44.62
C SER A 532 6.21 -22.14 43.53
N ASN A 533 5.01 -21.97 42.97
CA ASN A 533 4.74 -20.96 41.93
C ASN A 533 3.25 -20.61 41.82
N ASN A 534 2.92 -19.58 41.02
CA ASN A 534 1.56 -19.08 40.88
C ASN A 534 0.57 -20.03 40.16
N THR A 535 1.08 -21.11 39.58
CA THR A 535 0.28 -22.19 38.98
C THR A 535 0.08 -23.37 39.93
N THR A 536 0.71 -23.37 41.10
CA THR A 536 0.60 -24.47 42.07
C THR A 536 -0.80 -24.50 42.66
N PRO A 537 -1.54 -25.62 42.55
CA PRO A 537 -2.82 -25.77 43.21
C PRO A 537 -2.62 -25.84 44.73
N LEU A 538 -3.29 -24.95 45.45
CA LEU A 538 -3.37 -24.97 46.91
C LEU A 538 -4.78 -25.38 47.34
N LEU A 539 -4.89 -25.90 48.55
CA LEU A 539 -6.14 -26.23 49.22
C LEU A 539 -6.63 -25.02 50.01
N TRP A 540 -7.85 -24.58 49.72
CA TRP A 540 -8.49 -23.41 50.30
C TRP A 540 -9.77 -23.80 51.02
N GLU A 541 -10.10 -23.06 52.08
CA GLU A 541 -11.33 -23.20 52.87
C GLU A 541 -12.01 -21.82 52.99
N CYS A 542 -13.33 -21.74 52.80
CA CYS A 542 -14.08 -20.50 52.99
C CYS A 542 -14.73 -20.43 54.38
N HIS A 543 -15.29 -19.27 54.74
CA HIS A 543 -16.02 -19.07 56.00
C HIS A 543 -17.19 -20.05 56.24
N MET A 544 -17.75 -20.68 55.21
CA MET A 544 -18.81 -21.70 55.33
C MET A 544 -18.25 -23.12 55.52
N GLY A 545 -16.93 -23.28 55.60
CA GLY A 545 -16.26 -24.59 55.76
C GLY A 545 -16.11 -25.40 54.47
N HIS A 546 -16.47 -24.85 53.30
CA HIS A 546 -16.24 -25.53 52.03
C HIS A 546 -14.76 -25.54 51.67
N GLN A 547 -14.23 -26.72 51.35
CA GLN A 547 -12.84 -26.91 50.94
C GLN A 547 -12.75 -27.17 49.44
N TRP A 548 -11.82 -26.50 48.75
CA TRP A 548 -11.59 -26.71 47.31
C TRP A 548 -10.12 -26.50 46.93
N VAL A 549 -9.70 -27.15 45.84
CA VAL A 549 -8.36 -27.02 45.29
C VAL A 549 -8.38 -25.98 44.16
N ALA A 550 -7.49 -24.99 44.22
CA ALA A 550 -7.35 -23.98 43.17
C ALA A 550 -5.93 -23.44 43.07
N ALA A 551 -5.49 -23.10 41.85
CA ALA A 551 -4.21 -22.43 41.62
C ALA A 551 -4.23 -21.00 42.17
N THR A 552 -3.12 -20.56 42.76
CA THR A 552 -3.05 -19.25 43.44
C THR A 552 -3.31 -18.06 42.50
N ARG A 553 -2.92 -18.17 41.23
CA ARG A 553 -3.25 -17.18 40.19
C ARG A 553 -4.75 -16.92 40.06
N SER A 554 -5.57 -17.96 40.14
CA SER A 554 -7.04 -17.85 40.02
C SER A 554 -7.64 -17.08 41.20
N ILE A 555 -7.11 -17.35 42.40
CA ILE A 555 -7.51 -16.69 43.64
C ILE A 555 -7.11 -15.21 43.63
N GLN A 556 -5.88 -14.90 43.19
CA GLN A 556 -5.40 -13.53 43.03
C GLN A 556 -6.20 -12.73 41.99
N GLN A 557 -6.72 -13.40 40.95
CA GLN A 557 -7.60 -12.80 39.93
C GLN A 557 -9.05 -12.63 40.40
N GLY A 558 -9.38 -13.02 41.63
CA GLY A 558 -10.65 -12.73 42.28
C GLY A 558 -11.65 -13.89 42.33
N SER A 559 -11.27 -15.09 41.86
CA SER A 559 -12.09 -16.29 42.02
C SER A 559 -11.98 -16.83 43.46
N TRP A 560 -13.06 -17.35 44.01
CA TRP A 560 -13.11 -17.91 45.37
C TRP A 560 -13.96 -19.19 45.40
N CYS A 561 -14.51 -19.55 46.56
CA CYS A 561 -15.27 -20.78 46.80
C CYS A 561 -16.35 -21.06 45.73
N PRO A 562 -16.21 -22.14 44.94
CA PRO A 562 -17.17 -22.52 43.91
C PRO A 562 -18.57 -22.81 44.46
N SER A 563 -18.64 -23.45 45.62
CA SER A 563 -19.91 -23.82 46.27
C SER A 563 -20.66 -22.62 46.84
N CYS A 564 -19.94 -21.58 47.30
CA CYS A 564 -20.58 -20.32 47.71
C CYS A 564 -20.92 -19.41 46.53
N ASN A 565 -20.32 -19.64 45.36
CA ASN A 565 -20.50 -18.84 44.15
C ASN A 565 -21.52 -19.46 43.15
N SER A 566 -22.19 -20.56 43.54
CA SER A 566 -23.27 -21.14 42.73
C SER A 566 -24.49 -20.22 42.76
N LYS A 567 -24.72 -19.52 41.65
CA LYS A 567 -25.86 -18.61 41.51
C LYS A 567 -27.17 -19.38 41.49
N THR A 568 -28.20 -18.83 42.10
CA THR A 568 -29.57 -19.36 42.17
C THR A 568 -30.48 -18.67 41.14
N ILE A 569 -31.69 -19.20 40.93
CA ILE A 569 -32.71 -18.50 40.12
C ILE A 569 -33.04 -17.11 40.70
N ASN A 570 -32.94 -16.93 42.01
CA ASN A 570 -33.16 -15.64 42.66
C ASN A 570 -32.08 -14.63 42.27
N ASP A 571 -30.83 -15.08 42.12
CA ASP A 571 -29.75 -14.22 41.62
C ASP A 571 -30.00 -13.80 40.15
N MET A 572 -30.62 -14.66 39.34
CA MET A 572 -31.03 -14.31 37.98
C MET A 572 -32.13 -13.26 37.97
N LYS A 573 -33.11 -13.36 38.89
CA LYS A 573 -34.14 -12.33 39.09
C LYS A 573 -33.55 -10.99 39.54
N GLN A 574 -32.58 -11.01 40.45
CA GLN A 574 -31.86 -9.79 40.86
C GLN A 574 -31.04 -9.17 39.73
N ILE A 575 -30.37 -9.98 38.90
CA ILE A 575 -29.66 -9.50 37.71
C ILE A 575 -30.65 -8.81 36.75
N ALA A 576 -31.83 -9.39 36.55
CA ALA A 576 -32.86 -8.77 35.74
C ALA A 576 -33.31 -7.41 36.30
N ALA A 577 -33.56 -7.35 37.61
CA ALA A 577 -33.97 -6.13 38.29
C ALA A 577 -32.91 -5.01 38.17
N LYS A 578 -31.61 -5.35 38.23
CA LYS A 578 -30.51 -4.39 38.03
C LYS A 578 -30.55 -3.68 36.66
N TYR A 579 -31.04 -4.36 35.62
CA TYR A 579 -31.21 -3.79 34.28
C TYR A 579 -32.62 -3.22 34.04
N GLY A 580 -33.41 -3.05 35.11
CA GLY A 580 -34.78 -2.56 35.03
C GLY A 580 -35.72 -3.54 34.33
N GLY A 581 -35.62 -4.84 34.61
CA GLY A 581 -36.53 -5.82 34.04
C GLY A 581 -36.67 -7.09 34.88
N GLU A 582 -37.25 -8.12 34.30
CA GLU A 582 -37.70 -9.32 35.00
C GLU A 582 -37.16 -10.58 34.35
N CYS A 583 -36.76 -11.57 35.15
CA CYS A 583 -36.50 -12.93 34.69
C CYS A 583 -37.78 -13.74 34.88
N LEU A 584 -38.36 -14.24 33.79
CA LEU A 584 -39.63 -14.96 33.77
C LEU A 584 -39.45 -16.47 33.97
N SER A 585 -38.21 -16.98 33.87
CA SER A 585 -37.91 -18.38 34.15
C SER A 585 -37.98 -18.69 35.64
N GLU A 586 -38.48 -19.87 35.99
CA GLU A 586 -38.62 -20.36 37.37
C GLU A 586 -37.52 -21.34 37.79
N ILE A 587 -36.81 -21.93 36.81
CA ILE A 587 -35.79 -22.95 37.03
C ILE A 587 -34.46 -22.47 36.44
N TYR A 588 -33.38 -22.66 37.19
CA TYR A 588 -32.00 -22.41 36.75
C TYR A 588 -31.10 -23.57 37.19
N SER A 589 -30.50 -24.26 36.24
CA SER A 589 -29.61 -25.41 36.49
C SER A 589 -28.18 -25.24 35.96
N GLY A 590 -27.84 -24.09 35.37
CA GLY A 590 -26.47 -23.83 34.90
C GLY A 590 -26.31 -22.61 33.99
N ILE A 591 -25.07 -22.14 33.85
CA ILE A 591 -24.71 -20.89 33.15
C ILE A 591 -25.11 -20.84 31.67
N ASP A 592 -25.25 -22.01 31.04
CA ASP A 592 -25.58 -22.17 29.62
C ASP A 592 -27.08 -22.35 29.35
N MET A 593 -27.89 -22.54 30.41
CA MET A 593 -29.34 -22.63 30.28
C MET A 593 -29.91 -21.30 29.79
N LYS A 594 -30.70 -21.34 28.72
CA LYS A 594 -31.41 -20.15 28.23
C LYS A 594 -32.58 -19.86 29.16
N LEU A 595 -32.55 -18.70 29.79
CA LEU A 595 -33.66 -18.18 30.58
C LEU A 595 -34.44 -17.17 29.74
N LEU A 596 -35.72 -17.00 30.06
CA LEU A 596 -36.62 -16.02 29.48
C LEU A 596 -36.55 -14.72 30.28
N TRP A 597 -36.20 -13.63 29.62
CA TRP A 597 -35.99 -12.31 30.20
C TRP A 597 -36.98 -11.31 29.62
N LYS A 598 -37.33 -10.29 30.39
CA LYS A 598 -38.21 -9.18 30.01
C LYS A 598 -37.57 -7.87 30.43
N CYS A 599 -37.54 -6.87 29.57
CA CYS A 599 -37.02 -5.53 29.92
C CYS A 599 -38.15 -4.57 30.31
N ASP A 600 -37.79 -3.41 30.85
CA ASP A 600 -38.71 -2.30 31.20
C ASP A 600 -39.64 -1.87 30.05
N HIS A 601 -39.17 -2.00 28.80
CA HIS A 601 -39.95 -1.63 27.61
C HIS A 601 -40.92 -2.75 27.16
N GLY A 602 -41.06 -3.82 27.94
CA GLY A 602 -41.97 -4.93 27.68
C GLY A 602 -41.47 -6.02 26.73
N HIS A 603 -40.30 -5.85 26.09
CA HIS A 603 -39.74 -6.88 25.21
C HIS A 603 -39.29 -8.12 25.97
N GLN A 604 -39.62 -9.30 25.44
CA GLN A 604 -39.22 -10.60 25.99
C GLN A 604 -38.22 -11.30 25.06
N TRP A 605 -37.21 -11.99 25.61
CA TRP A 605 -36.24 -12.76 24.83
C TRP A 605 -35.59 -13.88 25.65
N GLU A 606 -35.13 -14.92 24.97
CA GLU A 606 -34.36 -16.01 25.57
C GLU A 606 -32.86 -15.75 25.48
N SER A 607 -32.14 -15.93 26.59
CA SER A 607 -30.68 -15.81 26.62
C SER A 607 -30.07 -16.54 27.81
N SER A 608 -28.85 -17.02 27.67
CA SER A 608 -28.07 -17.53 28.81
C SER A 608 -27.71 -16.39 29.78
N PRO A 609 -27.70 -16.61 31.09
CA PRO A 609 -27.36 -15.57 32.07
C PRO A 609 -25.93 -15.03 31.95
N ASN A 610 -24.97 -15.80 31.43
CA ASN A 610 -23.62 -15.30 31.16
C ASN A 610 -23.63 -14.16 30.10
N TYR A 611 -24.43 -14.28 29.04
CA TYR A 611 -24.57 -13.22 28.04
C TYR A 611 -25.19 -11.94 28.61
N VAL A 612 -26.18 -12.11 29.48
CA VAL A 612 -26.88 -11.03 30.17
C VAL A 612 -25.93 -10.30 31.12
N GLN A 613 -25.16 -11.04 31.94
CA GLN A 613 -24.16 -10.50 32.87
C GLN A 613 -23.02 -9.75 32.16
N ARG A 614 -22.65 -10.15 30.93
CA ARG A 614 -21.67 -9.45 30.08
C ARG A 614 -22.23 -8.16 29.45
N GLY A 615 -23.39 -7.67 29.88
CA GLY A 615 -23.99 -6.42 29.43
C GLY A 615 -24.77 -6.52 28.12
N ARG A 616 -25.10 -7.74 27.65
CA ARG A 616 -26.01 -7.94 26.51
C ARG A 616 -27.42 -8.21 27.05
N TRP A 617 -28.07 -7.14 27.52
CA TRP A 617 -29.41 -7.14 28.10
C TRP A 617 -30.48 -7.39 27.01
N CYS A 618 -31.21 -6.37 26.56
CA CYS A 618 -32.30 -6.54 25.60
C CYS A 618 -31.84 -6.32 24.14
N PRO A 619 -31.97 -7.33 23.24
CA PRO A 619 -31.59 -7.17 21.84
C PRO A 619 -32.52 -6.22 21.08
N GLN A 620 -33.82 -6.19 21.42
CA GLN A 620 -34.78 -5.29 20.80
C GLN A 620 -34.55 -3.84 21.23
N CYS A 621 -34.41 -3.55 22.54
CA CYS A 621 -34.03 -2.20 22.99
C CYS A 621 -32.68 -1.76 22.41
N LYS A 622 -31.74 -2.67 22.17
CA LYS A 622 -30.48 -2.34 21.49
C LYS A 622 -30.68 -2.00 20.01
N LYS A 623 -31.58 -2.69 19.30
CA LYS A 623 -32.00 -2.34 17.93
C LYS A 623 -32.72 -0.99 17.92
N ASP A 624 -33.66 -0.77 18.83
CA ASP A 624 -34.40 0.48 18.96
C ASP A 624 -33.48 1.64 19.33
N GLN A 625 -32.49 1.42 20.22
CA GLN A 625 -31.46 2.41 20.54
C GLN A 625 -30.56 2.68 19.33
N LYS A 626 -30.23 1.68 18.51
CA LYS A 626 -29.49 1.88 17.26
C LYS A 626 -30.33 2.68 16.26
N GLN A 627 -31.62 2.42 16.16
CA GLN A 627 -32.55 3.15 15.30
C GLN A 627 -32.76 4.59 15.80
N ARG A 628 -32.94 4.81 17.11
CA ARG A 628 -32.95 6.14 17.76
C ARG A 628 -31.63 6.88 17.56
N LYS A 629 -30.47 6.23 17.68
CA LYS A 629 -29.16 6.86 17.36
C LYS A 629 -29.05 7.23 15.88
N THR A 630 -29.68 6.47 15.00
CA THR A 630 -29.71 6.73 13.55
C THR A 630 -30.63 7.91 13.25
N ILE A 631 -31.79 7.98 13.91
CA ILE A 631 -32.72 9.12 13.86
C ILE A 631 -32.07 10.38 14.47
N ASN A 632 -31.52 10.31 15.68
CA ASN A 632 -30.80 11.43 16.30
C ASN A 632 -29.61 11.89 15.46
N LYS A 633 -28.88 10.97 14.80
CA LYS A 633 -27.85 11.37 13.84
C LYS A 633 -28.43 12.07 12.63
N LEU A 634 -29.58 11.64 12.11
CA LEU A 634 -30.27 12.36 11.03
C LEU A 634 -30.75 13.74 11.50
N GLU A 635 -31.25 13.88 12.73
CA GLU A 635 -31.61 15.18 13.32
C GLU A 635 -30.39 16.09 13.49
N VAL A 636 -29.27 15.59 14.02
CA VAL A 636 -28.00 16.35 14.09
C VAL A 636 -27.52 16.77 12.69
N LEU A 637 -27.71 15.94 11.67
CA LEU A 637 -27.39 16.29 10.28
C LEU A 637 -28.37 17.33 9.71
N LYS A 638 -29.64 17.32 10.11
CA LYS A 638 -30.61 18.37 9.77
C LYS A 638 -30.30 19.69 10.47
N GLU A 639 -29.93 19.65 11.75
CA GLU A 639 -29.46 20.83 12.50
C GLU A 639 -28.19 21.40 11.89
N LEU A 640 -27.21 20.56 11.53
CA LEU A 640 -26.01 20.97 10.80
C LEU A 640 -26.37 21.65 9.47
N ALA A 641 -27.40 21.14 8.78
CA ALA A 641 -27.89 21.77 7.57
C ALA A 641 -28.50 23.15 7.85
N GLN A 642 -29.29 23.26 8.91
CA GLN A 642 -29.93 24.50 9.33
C GLN A 642 -28.92 25.56 9.79
N GLN A 643 -27.87 25.16 10.51
CA GLN A 643 -26.74 26.03 10.88
C GLN A 643 -26.01 26.60 9.65
N ARG A 644 -26.03 25.87 8.52
CA ARG A 644 -25.49 26.33 7.23
C ARG A 644 -26.56 26.92 6.32
N GLU A 645 -27.68 27.34 6.92
CA GLU A 645 -28.82 27.97 6.28
C GLU A 645 -29.41 27.13 5.13
N GLY A 646 -29.27 25.81 5.21
CA GLY A 646 -29.81 24.84 4.26
C GLY A 646 -30.68 23.78 4.93
N ARG A 647 -31.02 22.73 4.19
CA ARG A 647 -31.91 21.65 4.62
C ARG A 647 -31.37 20.29 4.20
N CYS A 648 -31.51 19.29 5.05
CA CYS A 648 -31.34 17.89 4.65
C CYS A 648 -32.71 17.36 4.20
N LEU A 649 -32.84 16.97 2.93
CA LEU A 649 -34.07 16.48 2.31
C LEU A 649 -34.28 14.97 2.49
N SER A 650 -33.22 14.24 2.84
CA SER A 650 -33.30 12.81 3.10
C SER A 650 -34.07 12.51 4.37
N ARG A 651 -35.01 11.55 4.29
CA ARG A 651 -35.83 11.09 5.41
C ARG A 651 -35.23 9.88 6.14
N ILE A 652 -34.23 9.24 5.54
CA ILE A 652 -33.62 8.00 6.05
C ILE A 652 -32.11 8.13 6.00
N TYR A 653 -31.46 7.71 7.08
CA TYR A 653 -30.02 7.61 7.22
C TYR A 653 -29.69 6.17 7.61
N TYR A 654 -28.70 5.54 6.98
CA TYR A 654 -28.30 4.16 7.27
C TYR A 654 -26.88 4.10 7.84
N ASN A 655 -25.91 4.72 7.17
CA ASN A 655 -24.51 4.80 7.60
C ASN A 655 -23.80 6.05 7.03
N VAL A 656 -22.55 6.26 7.44
CA VAL A 656 -21.75 7.45 7.08
C VAL A 656 -21.44 7.57 5.59
N ASP A 657 -21.50 6.47 4.86
CA ASP A 657 -21.20 6.39 3.42
C ASP A 657 -22.46 6.52 2.55
N THR A 658 -23.64 6.50 3.16
CA THR A 658 -24.90 6.69 2.45
C THR A 658 -25.01 8.14 1.98
N LYS A 659 -25.19 8.36 0.67
CA LYS A 659 -25.42 9.70 0.12
C LYS A 659 -26.78 10.22 0.57
N LEU A 660 -26.80 11.38 1.20
CA LEU A 660 -28.00 12.10 1.57
C LEU A 660 -28.23 13.26 0.58
N ARG A 661 -29.50 13.65 0.41
CA ARG A 661 -29.90 14.81 -0.38
C ARG A 661 -29.93 16.05 0.51
N TRP A 662 -29.25 17.09 0.06
CA TRP A 662 -29.08 18.36 0.76
C TRP A 662 -29.58 19.51 -0.11
N GLU A 663 -29.98 20.59 0.53
CA GLU A 663 -30.42 21.84 -0.08
C GLU A 663 -29.72 23.00 0.65
N CYS A 664 -29.25 24.02 -0.07
CA CYS A 664 -28.63 25.20 0.55
C CYS A 664 -29.62 26.37 0.64
N LYS A 665 -29.24 27.45 1.31
CA LYS A 665 -30.01 28.71 1.38
C LYS A 665 -30.54 29.21 0.04
N VAL A 666 -29.73 29.07 -1.02
CA VAL A 666 -30.05 29.54 -2.38
C VAL A 666 -30.98 28.56 -3.13
N GLY A 667 -31.39 27.45 -2.50
CA GLY A 667 -32.29 26.44 -3.07
C GLY A 667 -31.62 25.40 -3.97
N HIS A 668 -30.29 25.38 -4.09
CA HIS A 668 -29.61 24.32 -4.85
C HIS A 668 -29.66 23.00 -4.09
N GLN A 669 -30.00 21.93 -4.79
CA GLN A 669 -30.07 20.58 -4.23
C GLN A 669 -28.93 19.70 -4.77
N TRP A 670 -28.33 18.88 -3.92
CA TRP A 670 -27.26 17.94 -4.31
C TRP A 670 -27.24 16.69 -3.42
N GLU A 671 -26.52 15.67 -3.88
CA GLU A 671 -26.27 14.45 -3.11
C GLU A 671 -24.83 14.42 -2.60
N SER A 672 -24.66 14.17 -1.30
CA SER A 672 -23.34 14.03 -0.68
C SER A 672 -23.40 13.18 0.57
N THR A 673 -22.27 12.59 0.94
CA THR A 673 -22.16 11.81 2.18
C THR A 673 -22.11 12.74 3.40
N PRO A 674 -22.71 12.34 4.54
CA PRO A 674 -22.62 13.07 5.80
C PRO A 674 -21.18 13.35 6.23
N TYR A 675 -20.24 12.44 5.95
CA TYR A 675 -18.82 12.62 6.24
C TYR A 675 -18.23 13.84 5.51
N SER A 676 -18.46 13.95 4.20
CA SER A 676 -18.00 15.08 3.39
C SER A 676 -18.60 16.41 3.86
N VAL A 677 -19.89 16.37 4.19
CA VAL A 677 -20.63 17.52 4.72
C VAL A 677 -20.09 18.00 6.06
N LYS A 678 -19.82 17.07 6.99
CA LYS A 678 -19.24 17.37 8.29
C LYS A 678 -17.82 17.94 8.16
N ASN A 679 -17.02 17.43 7.21
CA ASN A 679 -15.65 17.87 6.96
C ASN A 679 -15.53 19.16 6.11
N GLY A 680 -16.61 19.93 5.98
CA GLY A 680 -16.57 21.28 5.44
C GLY A 680 -17.05 21.43 3.99
N SER A 681 -17.35 20.35 3.28
CA SER A 681 -17.90 20.43 1.93
C SER A 681 -19.42 20.64 1.97
N TRP A 682 -19.91 21.82 1.60
CA TRP A 682 -21.35 22.13 1.63
C TRP A 682 -21.99 21.99 0.24
N CYS A 683 -22.54 23.08 -0.28
CA CYS A 683 -23.17 23.12 -1.59
C CYS A 683 -22.10 23.33 -2.68
N PRO A 684 -21.90 22.39 -3.62
CA PRO A 684 -20.91 22.55 -4.68
C PRO A 684 -21.22 23.75 -5.58
N THR A 685 -22.50 24.07 -5.81
CA THR A 685 -22.92 25.21 -6.65
C THR A 685 -22.72 26.56 -5.96
N CYS A 686 -22.93 26.63 -4.63
CA CYS A 686 -22.61 27.84 -3.88
C CYS A 686 -21.12 27.96 -3.61
N ALA A 687 -20.41 26.84 -3.39
CA ALA A 687 -18.96 26.81 -3.28
C ALA A 687 -18.34 27.27 -4.59
N SER A 688 -18.79 26.82 -5.76
CA SER A 688 -18.29 27.32 -7.05
C SER A 688 -18.58 28.81 -7.26
N LYS A 689 -19.70 29.34 -6.75
CA LYS A 689 -20.01 30.78 -6.77
C LYS A 689 -19.17 31.58 -5.76
N ASN A 690 -18.94 31.07 -4.55
CA ASN A 690 -18.11 31.69 -3.51
C ASN A 690 -16.61 31.56 -3.81
N SER A 691 -16.14 30.50 -4.47
CA SER A 691 -14.82 30.41 -5.08
C SER A 691 -14.63 31.44 -6.19
N GLY A 692 -15.72 31.97 -6.74
CA GLY A 692 -15.74 33.15 -7.61
C GLY A 692 -15.71 34.49 -6.85
N MET A 693 -15.97 34.51 -5.54
CA MET A 693 -16.22 35.74 -4.76
C MET A 693 -15.29 35.96 -3.56
N TYR A 694 -14.61 34.95 -3.03
CA TYR A 694 -13.53 35.14 -2.04
C TYR A 694 -12.26 35.66 -2.72
N ARG A 695 -12.16 36.99 -2.71
CA ARG A 695 -11.00 37.85 -2.99
C ARG A 695 -10.01 37.28 -4.00
N LYS A 696 -10.20 37.63 -5.27
CA LYS A 696 -9.02 38.01 -6.06
C LYS A 696 -8.37 39.14 -5.26
N ASN A 697 -7.28 38.85 -4.52
CA ASN A 697 -6.39 39.90 -4.04
C ASN A 697 -6.17 40.83 -5.24
N ASN A 698 -6.13 42.13 -5.03
CA ASN A 698 -5.80 43.05 -6.11
C ASN A 698 -4.37 43.56 -5.89
N ILE A 699 -3.84 44.30 -6.85
CA ILE A 699 -2.47 44.80 -6.73
C ILE A 699 -2.29 45.71 -5.51
N ARG A 700 -3.35 46.42 -5.08
CA ARG A 700 -3.31 47.30 -3.90
C ARG A 700 -3.12 46.51 -2.60
N ASP A 701 -3.65 45.30 -2.54
CA ASP A 701 -3.43 44.38 -1.41
C ASP A 701 -1.99 43.84 -1.40
N MET A 702 -1.39 43.65 -2.58
CA MET A 702 0.01 43.23 -2.70
C MET A 702 0.99 44.34 -2.35
N LYS A 703 0.65 45.60 -2.66
CA LYS A 703 1.44 46.76 -2.24
C LYS A 703 1.44 46.91 -0.70
N ARG A 704 0.27 46.81 -0.06
CA ARG A 704 0.17 46.80 1.42
C ARG A 704 0.91 45.62 2.07
N LEU A 705 0.88 44.44 1.43
CA LEU A 705 1.63 43.28 1.90
C LEU A 705 3.15 43.50 1.84
N ALA A 706 3.62 44.27 0.86
CA ALA A 706 5.03 44.63 0.78
C ALA A 706 5.44 45.63 1.85
N GLU A 707 4.61 46.66 2.08
CA GLU A 707 4.84 47.67 3.12
C GLU A 707 4.96 47.03 4.51
N LYS A 708 4.14 46.01 4.81
CA LYS A 708 4.21 45.26 6.07
C LYS A 708 5.55 44.54 6.29
N ASN A 709 6.28 44.21 5.23
CA ASN A 709 7.59 43.55 5.29
C ASN A 709 8.74 44.53 4.94
N ASP A 710 8.53 45.83 5.22
CA ASP A 710 9.47 46.92 4.97
C ASP A 710 10.01 46.93 3.52
N GLY A 711 9.12 46.70 2.56
CA GLY A 711 9.48 46.74 1.15
C GLY A 711 8.33 47.21 0.26
N ILE A 712 8.54 47.10 -1.05
CA ILE A 712 7.65 47.66 -2.06
C ILE A 712 7.32 46.59 -3.09
N CYS A 713 6.04 46.46 -3.43
CA CYS A 713 5.61 45.70 -4.60
C CYS A 713 5.71 46.62 -5.82
N ILE A 714 6.69 46.36 -6.69
CA ILE A 714 6.95 47.14 -7.90
C ILE A 714 5.87 46.87 -8.96
N SER A 715 5.30 45.67 -8.95
CA SER A 715 4.24 45.31 -9.91
C SER A 715 3.00 46.21 -9.75
N ASP A 716 2.42 46.55 -10.89
CA ASP A 716 1.24 47.41 -11.05
C ASP A 716 -0.05 46.63 -11.34
N THR A 717 0.08 45.34 -11.64
CA THR A 717 -1.04 44.45 -11.98
C THR A 717 -0.96 43.14 -11.18
N TYR A 718 -2.11 42.69 -10.67
CA TYR A 718 -2.24 41.39 -10.02
C TYR A 718 -3.25 40.53 -10.78
N VAL A 719 -2.82 39.33 -11.16
CA VAL A 719 -3.65 38.39 -11.92
C VAL A 719 -4.19 37.28 -11.02
N ASN A 720 -3.31 36.61 -10.26
CA ASN A 720 -3.65 35.58 -9.28
C ASN A 720 -2.47 35.31 -8.33
N SER A 721 -2.67 34.45 -7.33
CA SER A 721 -1.71 34.18 -6.26
C SER A 721 -0.49 33.35 -6.69
N GLN A 722 -0.52 32.77 -7.89
CA GLN A 722 0.55 31.98 -8.49
C GLN A 722 1.40 32.77 -9.49
N THR A 723 0.91 33.94 -9.93
CA THR A 723 1.64 34.81 -10.85
C THR A 723 2.68 35.59 -10.04
N LYS A 724 3.96 35.45 -10.41
CA LYS A 724 5.06 36.14 -9.74
C LYS A 724 4.86 37.66 -9.86
N LEU A 725 4.91 38.36 -8.74
CA LEU A 725 5.05 39.81 -8.72
C LEU A 725 6.52 40.16 -8.45
N ARG A 726 6.90 41.37 -8.84
CA ARG A 726 8.22 41.94 -8.56
C ARG A 726 8.16 42.69 -7.22
N TRP A 727 9.01 42.28 -6.29
CA TRP A 727 9.11 42.84 -4.95
C TRP A 727 10.49 43.44 -4.75
N LYS A 728 10.58 44.44 -3.88
CA LYS A 728 11.82 45.10 -3.46
C LYS A 728 11.85 45.18 -1.93
N CYS A 729 12.92 44.77 -1.28
CA CYS A 729 13.06 44.91 0.17
C CYS A 729 13.70 46.25 0.54
N LYS A 730 13.74 46.56 1.84
CA LYS A 730 14.41 47.74 2.41
C LYS A 730 15.86 47.92 1.93
N GLU A 731 16.62 46.82 1.89
CA GLU A 731 18.02 46.81 1.42
C GLU A 731 18.18 46.97 -0.10
N GLY A 732 17.07 47.18 -0.83
CA GLY A 732 17.08 47.49 -2.25
C GLY A 732 17.12 46.28 -3.18
N HIS A 733 17.17 45.05 -2.66
CA HIS A 733 17.15 43.85 -3.49
C HIS A 733 15.80 43.64 -4.16
N GLU A 734 15.80 43.37 -5.47
CA GLU A 734 14.60 43.12 -6.26
C GLU A 734 14.49 41.65 -6.67
N TRP A 735 13.33 41.04 -6.47
CA TRP A 735 13.10 39.64 -6.84
C TRP A 735 11.67 39.36 -7.29
N PHE A 736 11.50 38.26 -8.00
CA PHE A 736 10.19 37.76 -8.42
C PHE A 736 9.74 36.63 -7.51
N ALA A 737 8.59 36.81 -6.86
CA ALA A 737 8.01 35.80 -6.00
C ALA A 737 6.49 35.76 -6.14
N ASN A 738 5.95 34.56 -5.94
CA ASN A 738 4.52 34.33 -5.93
C ASN A 738 3.92 35.00 -4.68
N PRO A 739 2.85 35.79 -4.83
CA PRO A 739 2.13 36.40 -3.72
C PRO A 739 1.75 35.43 -2.61
N ASN A 740 1.38 34.20 -2.97
CA ASN A 740 1.04 33.16 -1.99
C ASN A 740 2.22 32.81 -1.06
N ASN A 741 3.44 32.77 -1.60
CA ASN A 741 4.63 32.44 -0.81
C ASN A 741 5.01 33.60 0.12
N ILE A 742 4.81 34.83 -0.34
CA ILE A 742 4.96 36.03 0.48
C ILE A 742 3.95 36.04 1.64
N GLN A 743 2.69 35.73 1.37
CA GLN A 743 1.64 35.61 2.39
C GLN A 743 1.92 34.50 3.41
N GLN A 744 2.61 33.43 3.00
CA GLN A 744 3.03 32.32 3.85
C GLN A 744 4.35 32.58 4.60
N GLY A 745 4.91 33.80 4.52
CA GLY A 745 6.04 34.24 5.34
C GLY A 745 7.42 34.17 4.67
N SER A 746 7.52 33.84 3.39
CA SER A 746 8.80 33.92 2.65
C SER A 746 9.00 35.33 2.07
N TRP A 747 10.10 36.03 2.41
CA TRP A 747 10.36 37.40 1.93
C TRP A 747 11.53 37.48 0.95
N CYS A 748 12.63 38.15 1.30
CA CYS A 748 13.79 38.37 0.44
C CYS A 748 14.79 37.20 0.52
N PRO A 749 15.04 36.46 -0.58
CA PRO A 749 15.97 35.34 -0.57
C PRO A 749 17.44 35.76 -0.43
N THR A 750 17.79 36.99 -0.81
CA THR A 750 19.16 37.52 -0.66
C THR A 750 19.43 37.92 0.78
N CYS A 751 18.52 38.67 1.42
CA CYS A 751 18.65 39.01 2.85
C CYS A 751 18.69 37.74 3.72
N ARG A 752 17.82 36.75 3.42
CA ARG A 752 17.80 35.46 4.14
C ARG A 752 19.11 34.67 4.03
N ARG A 753 19.89 34.84 2.95
CA ARG A 753 21.20 34.17 2.79
C ARG A 753 22.33 34.84 3.55
N ASN A 754 22.16 36.12 3.92
CA ASN A 754 23.15 36.89 4.68
C ASN A 754 22.85 36.91 6.18
N GLU A 755 21.77 36.25 6.63
CA GLU A 755 21.38 36.05 8.04
C GLU A 755 21.86 34.71 8.62
N ILE A 756 22.58 33.90 7.84
CA ILE A 756 23.27 32.67 8.25
C ILE A 756 24.77 32.94 8.13
#